data_AF-A0A931UYL0-F1
#
_entry.id   AF-A0A931UYL0-F1
#
_cell.length_a   1.000
_cell.length_b   1.000
_cell.length_c   1.000
_cell.angle_alpha   90.00
_cell.angle_beta   90.00
_cell.angle_gamma   90.00
#
_symmetry.space_group_name_H-M   'P 1'
#
loop_
_entity.id
_entity.type
_entity.pdbx_description
1 polymer ?
#
loop_
_entity_poly.entity_id
_entity_poly.type
_entity_poly.pdbx_seq_one_letter_code
_entity_poly.pdbx_strand_id
1 'polypeptide(L)'
;MRIEAARAVGIFVAMVFAACSSDAPGDGPAGGSCASPSMVCGGACIDVRSDPRNCGACGKTCDDALVCVSGRCSGACPASQEVCDGRCVATQTDRANCGACGNACASGQVCSEGACAVSCSARLLECSAASERYCADAKTDSTNCGTCGNACPAGEVCVDGACESWCGVGLSECNGICVDKRTDRVNCGSCGSLCGPGEVCSAGKCQFQCGPGLTNCGGVCRDLQIDPAHCGACDSTPCVSGEVCSAGKCSLTCGVGQKICGGACRDVSTDEAHCGACGVACTAGQYCKSGACVNVPCPAGTHVCAGICASDFDPKTCGTSCAACTPPANATSTCDGTKCGFACNTGFALSGGACVPEATAIAAPRLLSPLSTSVVSSLRPKLQWVLAAGTDGARVEICTDRACGAVVQTFDVVGNSGAPPVDLATSPTVVYFWRVYGKTGSVVGSKPSVTFELIIKVKTATSGLSTSWGSMLDLNGDGFADVAVGTPASNTVSIFPGGAAGVATTPSATIAGATASKAGTSVASAGDIDGDGYPDLIVGAPGTSSIAIHGGGPTGVGATARQTIAGTGQFGAAVAGAGDVNGDGYADVIVGAADTNAFFVYFGAPSGLGTTPTKVTGAAGSQLGTSVWAAGDVNGDGFGDVIAGAPGANAAYVHLGSKTGLSATPATTLTGSSTSRLGASVSGAFDTNGDGYCDVIVGAPGAKTVFVHAGSAAGVPTAATWTISSTLAGYAGSVAALMDVDYEGSDDMIVGTDANEAWIYLGNTAGPGQRPGWNLQVAAPTGVTGYGKVVASAGYVNGDRFAEALVGAPASQRVDVIFGSNSGWSSLTALGGATGFGSAIALRATAWRLLHG
;
A
#
# COMPACT_ATOMS: atom_id res chain seq x y z
N MET A 1 43.53 -48.07 0.24
CA MET A 1 44.33 -47.71 -0.96
C MET A 1 43.94 -46.29 -1.35
N ARG A 2 44.90 -45.41 -1.68
CA ARG A 2 44.61 -44.06 -2.17
C ARG A 2 44.09 -44.17 -3.60
N ILE A 3 42.99 -43.50 -3.93
CA ILE A 3 42.49 -43.36 -5.30
C ILE A 3 42.48 -41.87 -5.60
N GLU A 4 43.32 -41.46 -6.54
CA GLU A 4 43.47 -40.08 -6.97
C GLU A 4 42.31 -39.65 -7.90
N ALA A 5 42.17 -38.34 -8.08
CA ALA A 5 40.95 -37.75 -8.62
C ALA A 5 40.85 -37.86 -10.15
N ALA A 6 39.74 -38.43 -10.62
CA ALA A 6 39.20 -38.23 -11.97
C ALA A 6 37.67 -38.06 -11.90
N ARG A 7 37.20 -37.02 -11.19
CA ARG A 7 35.77 -36.73 -11.05
C ARG A 7 35.33 -35.73 -12.12
N ALA A 8 34.88 -36.25 -13.26
CA ALA A 8 34.23 -35.47 -14.30
C ALA A 8 33.07 -34.66 -13.70
N VAL A 9 33.08 -33.36 -13.94
CA VAL A 9 32.10 -32.43 -13.37
C VAL A 9 30.82 -32.54 -14.18
N GLY A 10 29.82 -33.23 -13.63
CA GLY A 10 28.44 -33.17 -14.12
C GLY A 10 27.87 -31.78 -13.85
N ILE A 11 27.14 -31.24 -14.82
CA ILE A 11 26.81 -29.82 -14.87
C ILE A 11 25.30 -29.70 -14.73
N PHE A 12 24.88 -28.87 -13.78
CA PHE A 12 23.49 -28.58 -13.47
C PHE A 12 23.24 -27.12 -13.81
N VAL A 13 22.05 -26.86 -14.31
CA VAL A 13 21.88 -25.97 -15.47
C VAL A 13 20.62 -25.15 -15.04
N ALA A 14 20.67 -23.78 -14.98
CA ALA A 14 19.86 -22.60 -14.45
C ALA A 14 18.81 -21.72 -15.26
N MET A 15 17.59 -21.41 -14.80
CA MET A 15 16.59 -20.44 -15.34
C MET A 15 15.54 -20.21 -14.25
N VAL A 16 14.54 -19.34 -14.49
CA VAL A 16 14.14 -18.42 -13.43
C VAL A 16 12.64 -18.22 -13.32
N PHE A 17 12.03 -18.93 -12.38
CA PHE A 17 10.74 -18.55 -11.82
C PHE A 17 10.81 -18.59 -10.29
N ALA A 18 10.62 -17.42 -9.69
CA ALA A 18 10.16 -17.26 -8.31
C ALA A 18 8.63 -17.47 -8.26
N ALA A 19 8.02 -17.62 -7.09
CA ALA A 19 6.67 -18.15 -6.91
C ALA A 19 5.52 -17.39 -7.64
N CYS A 20 4.41 -18.08 -7.97
CA CYS A 20 3.09 -17.46 -7.89
C CYS A 20 2.88 -16.76 -6.54
N SER A 21 2.06 -15.73 -6.55
CA SER A 21 1.27 -15.18 -5.46
C SER A 21 -0.09 -14.91 -6.08
N SER A 22 -1.12 -15.56 -5.58
CA SER A 22 -2.50 -15.22 -5.89
C SER A 22 -2.97 -14.13 -4.93
N ASP A 23 -3.90 -13.30 -5.38
CA ASP A 23 -4.61 -12.40 -4.48
C ASP A 23 -5.58 -13.19 -3.58
N ALA A 24 -5.05 -13.81 -2.52
CA ALA A 24 -5.84 -14.56 -1.55
C ALA A 24 -6.98 -13.72 -0.94
N PRO A 25 -8.22 -14.24 -0.91
CA PRO A 25 -9.35 -13.58 -0.26
C PRO A 25 -9.32 -13.74 1.28
N GLY A 26 -8.22 -13.28 1.90
CA GLY A 26 -8.22 -12.68 3.24
C GLY A 26 -7.86 -13.55 4.45
N ASP A 27 -6.99 -12.98 5.29
CA ASP A 27 -7.17 -13.00 6.74
C ASP A 27 -7.73 -11.62 7.15
N GLY A 28 -8.96 -11.60 7.66
CA GLY A 28 -9.81 -10.40 7.73
C GLY A 28 -9.78 -9.61 9.05
N PRO A 29 -10.86 -8.88 9.40
CA PRO A 29 -12.10 -8.68 8.65
C PRO A 29 -11.98 -7.59 7.59
N ALA A 30 -13.02 -7.43 6.77
CA ALA A 30 -13.14 -6.33 5.84
C ALA A 30 -12.84 -4.99 6.53
N GLY A 31 -11.83 -4.28 6.02
CA GLY A 31 -11.80 -2.82 6.05
C GLY A 31 -12.93 -2.29 5.17
N GLY A 32 -14.17 -2.53 5.58
CA GLY A 32 -15.33 -1.96 4.93
C GLY A 32 -15.16 -0.45 4.96
N SER A 33 -15.02 0.16 3.79
CA SER A 33 -15.21 1.59 3.68
C SER A 33 -16.61 1.87 4.19
N CYS A 34 -16.68 2.51 5.36
CA CYS A 34 -17.93 3.02 5.85
C CYS A 34 -18.46 3.98 4.78
N ALA A 35 -19.67 3.74 4.27
CA ALA A 35 -20.27 4.63 3.30
C ALA A 35 -20.26 6.05 3.88
N SER A 36 -19.74 7.02 3.11
CA SER A 36 -19.73 8.42 3.54
C SER A 36 -21.16 8.81 3.92
N PRO A 37 -21.37 9.30 5.14
CA PRO A 37 -20.46 10.08 5.99
C PRO A 37 -19.64 9.32 7.04
N SER A 38 -19.87 8.03 7.22
CA SER A 38 -19.34 7.31 8.38
C SER A 38 -17.83 7.06 8.25
N MET A 39 -17.14 6.95 9.38
CA MET A 39 -15.72 6.57 9.42
C MET A 39 -15.48 5.48 10.47
N VAL A 40 -14.35 4.77 10.35
CA VAL A 40 -13.99 3.69 11.26
C VAL A 40 -13.44 4.27 12.58
N CYS A 41 -14.22 4.15 13.65
CA CYS A 41 -13.82 4.53 15.00
C CYS A 41 -13.78 3.27 15.88
N GLY A 42 -12.59 2.91 16.39
CA GLY A 42 -12.42 1.75 17.28
C GLY A 42 -12.80 0.40 16.65
N GLY A 43 -12.77 0.29 15.31
CA GLY A 43 -13.17 -0.93 14.57
C GLY A 43 -14.65 -1.00 14.18
N ALA A 44 -15.45 0.03 14.47
CA ALA A 44 -16.85 0.13 14.04
C ALA A 44 -17.07 1.34 13.11
N CYS A 45 -18.02 1.24 12.18
CA CYS A 45 -18.46 2.38 11.37
C CYS A 45 -19.38 3.30 12.18
N ILE A 46 -18.95 4.55 12.37
CA ILE A 46 -19.68 5.57 13.13
C ILE A 46 -19.96 6.78 12.23
N ASP A 47 -21.21 7.25 12.14
CA ASP A 47 -21.53 8.56 11.52
C ASP A 47 -21.09 9.68 12.47
N VAL A 48 -19.89 10.21 12.22
CA VAL A 48 -19.30 11.33 12.96
C VAL A 48 -20.03 12.65 12.77
N ARG A 49 -21.06 12.72 11.91
CA ARG A 49 -21.93 13.90 11.82
C ARG A 49 -23.00 13.95 12.90
N SER A 50 -23.37 12.80 13.46
CA SER A 50 -24.51 12.63 14.37
C SER A 50 -24.18 11.88 15.66
N ASP A 51 -23.03 11.20 15.75
CA ASP A 51 -22.67 10.48 16.97
C ASP A 51 -22.09 11.42 18.04
N PRO A 52 -22.73 11.55 19.22
CA PRO A 52 -22.30 12.49 20.25
C PRO A 52 -20.98 12.12 20.93
N ARG A 53 -20.45 10.91 20.70
CA ARG A 53 -19.16 10.45 21.25
C ARG A 53 -18.01 10.57 20.24
N ASN A 54 -18.32 10.89 18.98
CA ASN A 54 -17.36 10.95 17.87
C ASN A 54 -17.64 12.15 16.94
N CYS A 55 -18.03 13.30 17.50
CA CYS A 55 -18.59 14.42 16.77
C CYS A 55 -17.55 15.20 15.94
N GLY A 56 -17.54 14.93 14.64
CA GLY A 56 -16.62 15.47 13.64
C GLY A 56 -15.25 14.76 13.59
N ALA A 57 -14.98 13.82 14.51
CA ALA A 57 -13.80 12.95 14.53
C ALA A 57 -13.98 11.83 15.56
N CYS A 58 -13.35 10.67 15.34
CA CYS A 58 -13.34 9.59 16.32
C CYS A 58 -12.84 10.05 17.70
N GLY A 59 -13.54 9.66 18.76
CA GLY A 59 -13.21 10.00 20.15
C GLY A 59 -13.50 11.45 20.58
N LYS A 60 -14.05 12.29 19.69
CA LYS A 60 -14.43 13.67 20.02
C LYS A 60 -15.83 13.74 20.61
N THR A 61 -15.94 13.63 21.93
CA THR A 61 -17.22 13.73 22.64
C THR A 61 -17.76 15.15 22.69
N CYS A 62 -19.08 15.32 22.60
CA CYS A 62 -19.76 16.55 23.00
C CYS A 62 -19.99 16.59 24.52
N ASP A 63 -20.06 17.78 25.10
CA ASP A 63 -20.45 17.98 26.50
C ASP A 63 -21.89 17.51 26.74
N ASP A 64 -22.22 17.08 27.96
CA ASP A 64 -23.50 16.42 28.34
C ASP A 64 -24.80 17.20 28.00
N ALA A 65 -24.70 18.49 27.65
CA ALA A 65 -25.81 19.35 27.26
C ALA A 65 -25.88 19.65 25.75
N LEU A 66 -25.02 19.05 24.92
CA LEU A 66 -24.89 19.33 23.49
C LEU A 66 -25.12 18.08 22.63
N VAL A 67 -25.70 18.27 21.45
CA VAL A 67 -25.96 17.23 20.45
C VAL A 67 -25.01 17.36 19.26
N CYS A 68 -24.64 16.24 18.64
CA CYS A 68 -23.84 16.30 17.40
C CYS A 68 -24.73 16.58 16.19
N VAL A 69 -24.51 17.71 15.52
CA VAL A 69 -25.21 18.11 14.29
C VAL A 69 -24.17 18.45 13.23
N SER A 70 -24.17 17.73 12.11
CA SER A 70 -23.24 17.90 11.00
C SER A 70 -21.75 17.93 11.42
N GLY A 71 -21.40 17.15 12.46
CA GLY A 71 -20.01 17.01 12.93
C GLY A 71 -19.55 18.13 13.87
N ARG A 72 -20.48 18.92 14.40
CA ARG A 72 -20.23 19.91 15.44
C ARG A 72 -21.21 19.74 16.60
N CYS A 73 -20.72 19.95 17.82
CA CYS A 73 -21.55 19.99 19.01
C CYS A 73 -22.40 21.27 18.99
N SER A 74 -23.72 21.11 19.06
CA SER A 74 -24.73 22.16 18.99
C SER A 74 -25.62 22.14 20.23
N GLY A 75 -26.09 23.30 20.67
CA GLY A 75 -27.06 23.42 21.77
C GLY A 75 -28.52 23.18 21.37
N ALA A 76 -28.79 22.92 20.08
CA ALA A 76 -30.12 22.65 19.56
C ALA A 76 -30.08 21.81 18.27
N CYS A 77 -31.18 21.10 18.00
CA CYS A 77 -31.41 20.39 16.75
C CYS A 77 -31.93 21.31 15.64
N PRO A 78 -31.86 20.87 14.35
CA PRO A 78 -32.58 21.50 13.25
C PRO A 78 -34.09 21.63 13.53
N ALA A 79 -34.75 22.56 12.84
CA ALA A 79 -36.19 22.77 12.98
C ALA A 79 -36.97 21.47 12.69
N SER A 80 -38.02 21.22 13.48
CA SER A 80 -38.85 20.00 13.42
C SER A 80 -38.18 18.68 13.84
N GLN A 81 -37.06 18.75 14.58
CA GLN A 81 -36.42 17.61 15.25
C GLN A 81 -36.29 17.85 16.76
N GLU A 82 -36.37 16.78 17.55
CA GLU A 82 -36.20 16.79 19.01
C GLU A 82 -34.92 16.06 19.43
N VAL A 83 -34.41 16.38 20.63
CA VAL A 83 -33.24 15.71 21.21
C VAL A 83 -33.68 14.41 21.89
N CYS A 84 -33.35 13.28 21.28
CA CYS A 84 -33.58 11.95 21.83
C CYS A 84 -32.24 11.25 22.08
N ASP A 85 -31.94 10.94 23.35
CA ASP A 85 -30.72 10.22 23.79
C ASP A 85 -29.41 10.78 23.20
N GLY A 86 -29.25 12.12 23.21
CA GLY A 86 -28.07 12.82 22.70
C GLY A 86 -27.98 12.96 21.18
N ARG A 87 -29.03 12.59 20.44
CA ARG A 87 -29.13 12.71 18.97
C ARG A 87 -30.37 13.50 18.55
N CYS A 88 -30.33 14.10 17.36
CA CYS A 88 -31.48 14.78 16.78
C CYS A 88 -32.35 13.80 16.00
N VAL A 89 -33.64 13.77 16.29
CA VAL A 89 -34.59 12.82 15.70
C VAL A 89 -35.85 13.54 15.21
N ALA A 90 -36.31 13.19 14.00
CA ALA A 90 -37.54 13.72 13.42
C ALA A 90 -38.76 12.96 13.95
N THR A 91 -39.29 13.36 15.10
CA THR A 91 -40.43 12.65 15.77
C THR A 91 -41.71 12.57 14.92
N GLN A 92 -41.81 13.33 13.83
CA GLN A 92 -42.92 13.28 12.88
C GLN A 92 -42.90 12.06 11.93
N THR A 93 -41.73 11.46 11.69
CA THR A 93 -41.51 10.38 10.71
C THR A 93 -40.59 9.25 11.18
N ASP A 94 -39.83 9.46 12.25
CA ASP A 94 -38.98 8.44 12.86
C ASP A 94 -39.83 7.37 13.57
N ARG A 95 -39.68 6.12 13.15
CA ARG A 95 -40.47 5.00 13.65
C ARG A 95 -40.13 4.61 15.09
N ALA A 96 -38.92 4.89 15.58
CA ALA A 96 -38.49 4.57 16.94
C ALA A 96 -38.84 5.66 17.96
N ASN A 97 -39.21 6.86 17.49
CA ASN A 97 -39.41 8.07 18.29
C ASN A 97 -40.68 8.84 17.84
N CYS A 98 -41.75 8.12 17.51
CA CYS A 98 -42.91 8.70 16.84
C CYS A 98 -43.76 9.55 17.78
N GLY A 99 -43.86 10.85 17.50
CA GLY A 99 -44.56 11.85 18.33
C GLY A 99 -43.86 12.22 19.64
N ALA A 100 -42.90 11.40 20.10
CA ALA A 100 -42.04 11.65 21.26
C ALA A 100 -40.84 10.69 21.27
N CYS A 101 -39.72 11.11 21.86
CA CYS A 101 -38.54 10.26 22.05
C CYS A 101 -38.86 8.89 22.69
N GLY A 102 -38.32 7.81 22.11
CA GLY A 102 -38.50 6.44 22.57
C GLY A 102 -39.88 5.82 22.30
N ASN A 103 -40.82 6.54 21.68
CA ASN A 103 -42.13 5.99 21.32
C ASN A 103 -42.08 5.20 20.01
N ALA A 104 -41.63 3.94 20.09
CA ALA A 104 -41.45 3.08 18.93
C ALA A 104 -42.77 2.47 18.41
N CYS A 105 -43.05 2.61 17.11
CA CYS A 105 -44.24 2.04 16.47
C CYS A 105 -44.17 0.51 16.34
N ALA A 106 -45.32 -0.14 16.52
CA ALA A 106 -45.44 -1.60 16.50
C ALA A 106 -45.00 -2.23 15.17
N SER A 107 -44.79 -3.55 15.16
CA SER A 107 -44.40 -4.26 13.94
C SER A 107 -45.45 -4.10 12.83
N GLY A 108 -45.00 -3.68 11.65
CA GLY A 108 -45.88 -3.38 10.51
C GLY A 108 -46.51 -1.98 10.49
N GLN A 109 -46.18 -1.11 11.45
CA GLN A 109 -46.56 0.31 11.43
C GLN A 109 -45.40 1.21 10.99
N VAL A 110 -45.74 2.38 10.46
CA VAL A 110 -44.86 3.50 10.11
C VAL A 110 -45.19 4.69 11.02
N CYS A 111 -44.24 5.62 11.22
CA CYS A 111 -44.58 6.91 11.82
C CYS A 111 -45.03 7.88 10.73
N SER A 112 -46.22 8.45 10.88
CA SER A 112 -46.80 9.40 9.93
C SER A 112 -47.39 10.58 10.70
N GLU A 113 -46.79 11.76 10.53
CA GLU A 113 -47.21 13.00 11.21
C GLU A 113 -47.28 12.82 12.74
N GLY A 114 -46.28 12.13 13.30
CA GLY A 114 -46.12 11.92 14.74
C GLY A 114 -47.04 10.85 15.34
N ALA A 115 -47.78 10.12 14.51
CA ALA A 115 -48.62 9.00 14.93
C ALA A 115 -48.23 7.68 14.25
N CYS A 116 -48.26 6.58 15.01
CA CYS A 116 -48.02 5.26 14.48
C CYS A 116 -49.23 4.77 13.66
N ALA A 117 -49.05 4.64 12.35
CA ALA A 117 -50.08 4.28 11.37
C ALA A 117 -49.68 3.02 10.58
N VAL A 118 -50.61 2.40 9.85
CA VAL A 118 -50.32 1.21 9.02
C VAL A 118 -49.76 1.54 7.63
N SER A 119 -49.91 2.79 7.21
CA SER A 119 -49.46 3.39 5.96
C SER A 119 -49.20 4.88 6.17
N CYS A 120 -48.47 5.53 5.25
CA CYS A 120 -48.22 6.97 5.31
C CYS A 120 -49.47 7.81 5.01
N SER A 121 -49.50 9.07 5.47
CA SER A 121 -50.51 10.04 5.04
C SER A 121 -50.38 10.32 3.54
N ALA A 122 -51.47 10.76 2.89
CA ALA A 122 -51.50 10.99 1.44
C ALA A 122 -50.58 12.11 0.92
N ARG A 123 -49.77 12.73 1.80
CA ARG A 123 -48.76 13.74 1.48
C ARG A 123 -47.32 13.23 1.62
N LEU A 124 -47.13 12.05 2.22
CA LEU A 124 -45.83 11.44 2.46
C LEU A 124 -45.67 10.20 1.57
N LEU A 125 -44.44 9.93 1.16
CA LEU A 125 -44.08 8.76 0.36
C LEU A 125 -43.80 7.57 1.30
N GLU A 126 -44.43 6.42 1.03
CA GLU A 126 -44.15 5.17 1.75
C GLU A 126 -42.90 4.51 1.15
N CYS A 127 -41.82 4.53 1.91
CA CYS A 127 -40.50 4.08 1.49
C CYS A 127 -40.09 2.79 2.21
N SER A 128 -39.18 2.03 1.57
CA SER A 128 -38.64 0.80 2.13
C SER A 128 -37.15 0.66 1.86
N ALA A 129 -36.34 0.52 2.90
CA ALA A 129 -34.91 0.28 2.83
C ALA A 129 -34.52 -0.83 3.82
N ALA A 130 -33.60 -1.72 3.41
CA ALA A 130 -33.03 -2.78 4.26
C ALA A 130 -34.04 -3.58 5.14
N SER A 131 -35.25 -3.84 4.62
CA SER A 131 -36.39 -4.54 5.26
C SER A 131 -37.32 -3.70 6.15
N GLU A 132 -37.10 -2.39 6.32
CA GLU A 132 -37.96 -1.52 7.12
C GLU A 132 -38.78 -0.53 6.26
N ARG A 133 -40.06 -0.33 6.64
CA ARG A 133 -40.95 0.68 6.05
C ARG A 133 -40.92 1.97 6.86
N TYR A 134 -40.87 3.12 6.18
CA TYR A 134 -40.89 4.46 6.77
C TYR A 134 -41.62 5.46 5.87
N CYS A 135 -41.95 6.64 6.40
CA CYS A 135 -42.55 7.73 5.63
C CYS A 135 -41.53 8.84 5.39
N ALA A 136 -41.42 9.31 4.15
CA ALA A 136 -40.55 10.42 3.77
C ALA A 136 -41.34 11.55 3.09
N ASP A 137 -40.96 12.81 3.31
CA ASP A 137 -41.51 13.93 2.53
C ASP A 137 -40.70 14.12 1.25
N ALA A 138 -41.17 13.53 0.16
CA ALA A 138 -40.52 13.62 -1.15
C ALA A 138 -40.37 15.06 -1.70
N LYS A 139 -40.97 16.08 -1.07
CA LYS A 139 -40.81 17.49 -1.48
C LYS A 139 -39.69 18.24 -0.75
N THR A 140 -39.26 17.76 0.42
CA THR A 140 -38.33 18.50 1.30
C THR A 140 -37.20 17.65 1.88
N ASP A 141 -37.34 16.32 1.90
CA ASP A 141 -36.32 15.39 2.37
C ASP A 141 -35.20 15.23 1.34
N SER A 142 -34.02 15.79 1.63
CA SER A 142 -32.83 15.69 0.79
C SER A 142 -32.20 14.29 0.72
N THR A 143 -32.74 13.30 1.43
CA THR A 143 -32.37 11.87 1.30
C THR A 143 -33.39 11.03 0.53
N ASN A 144 -34.57 11.58 0.24
CA ASN A 144 -35.68 10.91 -0.45
C ASN A 144 -36.37 11.84 -1.47
N CYS A 145 -35.59 12.69 -2.15
CA CYS A 145 -36.13 13.80 -2.93
C CYS A 145 -36.80 13.33 -4.22
N GLY A 146 -38.08 13.64 -4.39
CA GLY A 146 -38.93 13.18 -5.50
C GLY A 146 -39.29 11.69 -5.43
N THR A 147 -38.38 10.83 -4.98
CA THR A 147 -38.57 9.39 -4.78
C THR A 147 -37.69 8.84 -3.66
N CYS A 148 -38.09 7.71 -3.06
CA CYS A 148 -37.36 7.03 -1.98
C CYS A 148 -35.90 6.76 -2.35
N GLY A 149 -34.99 7.06 -1.41
CA GLY A 149 -33.54 6.82 -1.56
C GLY A 149 -32.82 7.74 -2.56
N ASN A 150 -33.51 8.68 -3.20
CA ASN A 150 -32.88 9.67 -4.06
C ASN A 150 -32.30 10.81 -3.20
N ALA A 151 -31.08 10.61 -2.71
CA ALA A 151 -30.35 11.62 -1.96
C ALA A 151 -29.76 12.68 -2.89
N CYS A 152 -29.91 13.96 -2.54
CA CYS A 152 -29.40 15.05 -3.36
C CYS A 152 -27.86 15.11 -3.33
N PRO A 153 -27.23 15.45 -4.48
CA PRO A 153 -25.80 15.72 -4.58
C PRO A 153 -25.28 16.71 -3.54
N ALA A 154 -23.99 16.61 -3.21
CA ALA A 154 -23.36 17.46 -2.20
C ALA A 154 -23.42 18.95 -2.60
N GLY A 155 -24.18 19.74 -1.84
CA GLY A 155 -24.42 21.16 -2.08
C GLY A 155 -25.83 21.49 -2.60
N GLU A 156 -26.64 20.48 -2.93
CA GLU A 156 -28.03 20.64 -3.38
C GLU A 156 -29.04 20.33 -2.26
N VAL A 157 -30.24 20.91 -2.37
CA VAL A 157 -31.36 20.68 -1.45
C VAL A 157 -32.60 20.22 -2.19
N CYS A 158 -33.48 19.49 -1.50
CA CYS A 158 -34.77 19.11 -2.09
C CYS A 158 -35.75 20.29 -2.05
N VAL A 159 -36.20 20.73 -3.22
CA VAL A 159 -37.21 21.78 -3.38
C VAL A 159 -38.33 21.26 -4.27
N ASP A 160 -39.50 21.03 -3.68
CA ASP A 160 -40.72 20.52 -4.32
C ASP A 160 -40.56 19.17 -5.06
N GLY A 161 -39.51 18.41 -4.73
CA GLY A 161 -39.21 17.10 -5.30
C GLY A 161 -38.12 17.08 -6.38
N ALA A 162 -37.45 18.21 -6.62
CA ALA A 162 -36.21 18.28 -7.38
C ALA A 162 -35.03 18.58 -6.45
N CYS A 163 -33.87 17.98 -6.71
CA CYS A 163 -32.61 18.43 -6.13
C CYS A 163 -32.16 19.68 -6.89
N GLU A 164 -32.04 20.78 -6.17
CA GLU A 164 -31.81 22.10 -6.73
C GLU A 164 -30.53 22.71 -6.13
N SER A 165 -29.72 23.33 -6.98
CA SER A 165 -28.46 24.00 -6.60
C SER A 165 -28.67 25.41 -6.01
N TRP A 166 -29.91 25.76 -5.68
CA TRP A 166 -30.29 26.98 -4.99
C TRP A 166 -31.44 26.74 -4.02
N CYS A 167 -31.56 27.61 -3.01
CA CYS A 167 -32.54 27.47 -1.94
C CYS A 167 -33.96 27.93 -2.28
N GLY A 168 -34.28 28.15 -3.55
CA GLY A 168 -35.51 28.82 -3.95
C GLY A 168 -35.54 30.33 -3.64
N VAL A 169 -36.65 30.98 -3.99
CA VAL A 169 -36.73 32.45 -4.01
C VAL A 169 -36.81 33.03 -2.60
N GLY A 170 -35.77 33.77 -2.19
CA GLY A 170 -35.70 34.49 -0.92
C GLY A 170 -34.82 33.84 0.15
N LEU A 171 -34.41 32.59 -0.05
CA LEU A 171 -33.45 31.90 0.81
C LEU A 171 -32.03 31.96 0.21
N SER A 172 -31.03 31.59 0.99
CA SER A 172 -29.64 31.47 0.55
C SER A 172 -28.97 30.22 1.09
N GLU A 173 -28.10 29.64 0.27
CA GLU A 173 -27.19 28.57 0.67
C GLU A 173 -26.12 29.15 1.63
N CYS A 174 -25.93 28.48 2.77
CA CYS A 174 -24.91 28.79 3.77
C CYS A 174 -24.35 27.51 4.41
N ASN A 175 -23.36 26.89 3.78
CA ASN A 175 -22.72 25.63 4.19
C ASN A 175 -23.67 24.41 4.14
N GLY A 176 -24.40 24.25 3.03
CA GLY A 176 -25.28 23.11 2.78
C GLY A 176 -26.64 23.16 3.48
N ILE A 177 -26.98 24.29 4.11
CA ILE A 177 -28.33 24.56 4.63
C ILE A 177 -28.90 25.85 4.01
N CYS A 178 -30.21 25.84 3.80
CA CYS A 178 -30.95 26.96 3.24
C CYS A 178 -31.55 27.85 4.32
N VAL A 179 -31.13 29.11 4.36
CA VAL A 179 -31.49 30.06 5.42
C VAL A 179 -32.02 31.37 4.82
N ASP A 180 -33.05 31.95 5.44
CA ASP A 180 -33.45 33.32 5.09
C ASP A 180 -32.49 34.29 5.79
N LYS A 181 -31.50 34.79 5.05
CA LYS A 181 -30.56 35.82 5.54
C LYS A 181 -31.24 37.09 6.05
N ARG A 182 -32.55 37.28 5.84
CA ARG A 182 -33.33 38.40 6.35
C ARG A 182 -33.79 38.23 7.79
N THR A 183 -33.91 36.99 8.28
CA THR A 183 -34.49 36.64 9.60
C THR A 183 -33.68 35.62 10.39
N ASP A 184 -32.75 34.91 9.76
CA ASP A 184 -31.87 33.94 10.42
C ASP A 184 -30.79 34.65 11.26
N ARG A 185 -30.78 34.38 12.57
CA ARG A 185 -29.88 35.05 13.53
C ARG A 185 -28.41 34.64 13.37
N VAL A 186 -28.12 33.48 12.77
CA VAL A 186 -26.77 32.93 12.60
C VAL A 186 -26.15 33.34 11.24
N ASN A 187 -26.99 33.75 10.29
CA ASN A 187 -26.63 34.06 8.91
C ASN A 187 -27.20 35.43 8.46
N CYS A 188 -27.24 36.40 9.37
CA CYS A 188 -27.96 37.64 9.11
C CYS A 188 -27.21 38.55 8.13
N GLY A 189 -27.83 38.84 6.99
CA GLY A 189 -27.23 39.60 5.89
C GLY A 189 -26.19 38.81 5.07
N SER A 190 -25.38 37.96 5.70
CA SER A 190 -24.40 37.07 5.06
C SER A 190 -24.22 35.75 5.83
N CYS A 191 -23.72 34.70 5.16
CA CYS A 191 -23.51 33.40 5.78
C CYS A 191 -22.52 33.48 6.95
N GLY A 192 -22.80 32.77 8.05
CA GLY A 192 -21.99 32.80 9.27
C GLY A 192 -21.97 34.15 10.00
N SER A 193 -22.80 35.12 9.59
CA SER A 193 -22.93 36.43 10.26
C SER A 193 -23.90 36.32 11.44
N LEU A 194 -23.38 35.80 12.55
CA LEU A 194 -24.09 35.68 13.82
C LEU A 194 -24.35 37.06 14.44
N CYS A 195 -25.61 37.36 14.71
CA CYS A 195 -25.99 38.57 15.45
C CYS A 195 -25.51 38.52 16.91
N GLY A 196 -25.13 39.68 17.44
CA GLY A 196 -24.57 39.82 18.78
C GLY A 196 -25.54 39.42 19.91
N PRO A 197 -25.03 39.34 21.15
CA PRO A 197 -25.87 39.11 22.32
C PRO A 197 -27.00 40.15 22.44
N GLY A 198 -28.25 39.70 22.34
CA GLY A 198 -29.46 40.54 22.41
C GLY A 198 -30.00 41.06 21.08
N GLU A 199 -29.32 40.83 19.96
CA GLU A 199 -29.80 41.20 18.63
C GLU A 199 -30.60 40.07 17.97
N VAL A 200 -31.66 40.45 17.23
CA VAL A 200 -32.42 39.60 16.32
C VAL A 200 -32.11 39.98 14.87
N CYS A 201 -32.19 39.04 13.93
CA CYS A 201 -32.06 39.37 12.52
C CYS A 201 -33.40 39.90 11.98
N SER A 202 -33.37 41.11 11.39
CA SER A 202 -34.54 41.78 10.85
C SER A 202 -34.17 42.48 9.55
N ALA A 203 -34.83 42.09 8.45
CA ALA A 203 -34.58 42.57 7.09
C ALA A 203 -33.09 42.48 6.66
N GLY A 204 -32.35 41.49 7.16
CA GLY A 204 -30.96 41.23 6.79
C GLY A 204 -29.94 42.07 7.56
N LYS A 205 -30.35 42.61 8.71
CA LYS A 205 -29.48 43.31 9.65
C LYS A 205 -29.76 42.83 11.06
N CYS A 206 -28.71 42.70 11.87
CA CYS A 206 -28.86 42.50 13.30
C CYS A 206 -29.40 43.79 13.92
N GLN A 207 -30.49 43.66 14.69
CA GLN A 207 -31.25 44.77 15.26
C GLN A 207 -31.73 44.40 16.67
N PHE A 208 -31.76 45.39 17.57
CA PHE A 208 -32.06 45.16 18.99
C PHE A 208 -33.50 45.57 19.35
N GLN A 209 -34.29 44.66 19.93
CA GLN A 209 -35.49 45.01 20.70
C GLN A 209 -35.23 44.81 22.20
N CYS A 210 -35.40 45.86 22.99
CA CYS A 210 -35.13 45.84 24.43
C CYS A 210 -36.22 45.13 25.23
N GLY A 211 -35.80 44.40 26.27
CA GLY A 211 -36.72 43.83 27.26
C GLY A 211 -37.36 44.90 28.18
N PRO A 212 -38.41 44.55 28.94
CA PRO A 212 -39.10 45.47 29.83
C PRO A 212 -38.15 46.14 30.84
N GLY A 213 -38.27 47.46 30.99
CA GLY A 213 -37.41 48.26 31.88
C GLY A 213 -36.15 48.83 31.24
N LEU A 214 -35.78 48.40 30.03
CA LEU A 214 -34.61 48.91 29.31
C LEU A 214 -35.03 49.74 28.09
N THR A 215 -34.32 50.84 27.82
CA THR A 215 -34.58 51.74 26.69
C THR A 215 -33.50 51.59 25.63
N ASN A 216 -33.87 51.62 24.33
CA ASN A 216 -32.93 51.53 23.23
C ASN A 216 -32.23 52.89 23.02
N CYS A 217 -30.95 52.95 23.36
CA CYS A 217 -30.11 54.12 23.18
C CYS A 217 -29.06 53.82 22.09
N GLY A 218 -29.31 54.28 20.87
CA GLY A 218 -28.38 54.13 19.75
C GLY A 218 -28.10 52.69 19.30
N GLY A 219 -29.04 51.75 19.54
CA GLY A 219 -28.89 50.33 19.21
C GLY A 219 -28.48 49.44 20.38
N VAL A 220 -28.23 50.00 21.58
CA VAL A 220 -27.91 49.23 22.78
C VAL A 220 -28.90 49.54 23.90
N CYS A 221 -29.40 48.51 24.57
CA CYS A 221 -30.36 48.67 25.66
C CYS A 221 -29.70 49.14 26.95
N ARG A 222 -30.18 50.25 27.50
CA ARG A 222 -29.70 50.87 28.74
C ARG A 222 -30.81 50.96 29.78
N ASP A 223 -30.44 50.81 31.04
CA ASP A 223 -31.29 51.20 32.16
C ASP A 223 -31.01 52.66 32.49
N LEU A 224 -31.95 53.53 32.08
CA LEU A 224 -31.86 54.98 32.28
C LEU A 224 -31.85 55.40 33.76
N GLN A 225 -32.14 54.49 34.70
CA GLN A 225 -32.12 54.79 36.14
C GLN A 225 -30.72 54.69 36.76
N ILE A 226 -29.81 53.93 36.14
CA ILE A 226 -28.49 53.59 36.72
C ILE A 226 -27.31 53.73 35.75
N ASP A 227 -27.53 53.89 34.44
CA ASP A 227 -26.45 54.09 33.46
C ASP A 227 -25.88 55.52 33.52
N PRO A 228 -24.60 55.73 33.92
CA PRO A 228 -23.98 57.05 33.97
C PRO A 228 -23.80 57.72 32.60
N ALA A 229 -23.82 56.97 31.50
CA ALA A 229 -23.69 57.52 30.16
C ALA A 229 -25.03 58.01 29.58
N HIS A 230 -26.17 57.51 30.09
CA HIS A 230 -27.52 57.77 29.56
C HIS A 230 -28.52 58.04 30.69
N CYS A 231 -28.09 58.79 31.70
CA CYS A 231 -28.82 58.95 32.95
C CYS A 231 -30.09 59.80 32.75
N GLY A 232 -31.25 59.13 32.78
CA GLY A 232 -32.57 59.73 32.59
C GLY A 232 -33.05 59.83 31.13
N ALA A 233 -32.17 59.80 30.12
CA ALA A 233 -32.54 59.75 28.70
C ALA A 233 -31.43 59.20 27.79
N CYS A 234 -31.78 58.61 26.66
CA CYS A 234 -30.82 58.00 25.73
C CYS A 234 -29.82 58.96 25.07
N ASP A 235 -30.12 60.26 25.06
CA ASP A 235 -29.24 61.32 24.54
C ASP A 235 -28.95 62.38 25.63
N SER A 236 -29.07 62.01 26.91
CA SER A 236 -28.70 62.90 28.03
C SER A 236 -27.20 63.17 28.04
N THR A 237 -26.78 64.37 28.45
CA THR A 237 -25.38 64.63 28.81
C THR A 237 -24.91 63.61 29.85
N PRO A 238 -23.83 62.84 29.59
CA PRO A 238 -23.31 61.87 30.55
C PRO A 238 -22.97 62.52 31.91
N CYS A 239 -23.11 61.73 32.98
CA CYS A 239 -22.66 62.13 34.32
C CYS A 239 -21.18 62.53 34.27
N VAL A 240 -20.82 63.68 34.86
CA VAL A 240 -19.43 64.15 34.78
C VAL A 240 -18.52 63.32 35.69
N SER A 241 -17.22 63.28 35.37
CA SER A 241 -16.23 62.45 36.06
C SER A 241 -16.26 62.60 37.59
N GLY A 242 -16.80 61.61 38.31
CA GLY A 242 -17.00 61.62 39.76
C GLY A 242 -18.46 61.49 40.21
N GLU A 243 -19.42 61.58 39.28
CA GLU A 243 -20.85 61.37 39.53
C GLU A 243 -21.32 59.96 39.20
N VAL A 244 -22.31 59.47 39.96
CA VAL A 244 -23.03 58.22 39.70
C VAL A 244 -24.47 58.52 39.29
N CYS A 245 -25.03 57.70 38.39
CA CYS A 245 -26.45 57.77 38.05
C CYS A 245 -27.29 57.01 39.10
N SER A 246 -28.29 57.68 39.66
CA SER A 246 -29.25 57.08 40.59
C SER A 246 -30.64 57.66 40.34
N ALA A 247 -31.62 56.78 40.11
CA ALA A 247 -32.99 57.13 39.73
C ALA A 247 -33.07 58.12 38.54
N GLY A 248 -32.14 57.99 37.59
CA GLY A 248 -32.10 58.84 36.39
C GLY A 248 -31.57 60.27 36.63
N LYS A 249 -30.77 60.48 37.68
CA LYS A 249 -30.02 61.72 37.93
C LYS A 249 -28.57 61.44 38.32
N CYS A 250 -27.65 62.27 37.83
CA CYS A 250 -26.25 62.25 38.20
C CYS A 250 -26.03 62.93 39.58
N SER A 251 -25.15 62.38 40.41
CA SER A 251 -24.78 62.94 41.72
C SER A 251 -23.36 62.54 42.13
N LEU A 252 -22.56 63.48 42.65
CA LEU A 252 -21.16 63.26 43.02
C LEU A 252 -21.04 62.45 44.33
N THR A 253 -20.47 61.24 44.27
CA THR A 253 -20.18 60.42 45.46
C THR A 253 -19.06 59.41 45.15
N CYS A 254 -17.87 59.59 45.73
CA CYS A 254 -16.76 58.64 45.56
C CYS A 254 -16.99 57.35 46.36
N GLY A 255 -16.51 56.23 45.82
CA GLY A 255 -16.53 54.94 46.50
C GLY A 255 -15.61 54.87 47.73
N VAL A 256 -15.87 53.91 48.61
CA VAL A 256 -15.11 53.71 49.85
C VAL A 256 -13.63 53.44 49.52
N GLY A 257 -12.73 54.29 50.06
CA GLY A 257 -11.28 54.21 49.83
C GLY A 257 -10.71 55.27 48.87
N GLN A 258 -11.55 55.92 48.05
CA GLN A 258 -11.11 56.96 47.12
C GLN A 258 -11.22 58.37 47.72
N LYS A 259 -10.35 59.28 47.29
CA LYS A 259 -10.37 60.71 47.65
C LYS A 259 -10.66 61.57 46.43
N ILE A 260 -11.34 62.71 46.64
CA ILE A 260 -11.50 63.72 45.58
C ILE A 260 -10.19 64.48 45.43
N CYS A 261 -9.52 64.29 44.29
CA CYS A 261 -8.30 65.00 43.91
C CYS A 261 -8.59 65.78 42.62
N GLY A 262 -8.52 67.11 42.67
CA GLY A 262 -8.73 67.95 41.48
C GLY A 262 -10.11 67.82 40.81
N GLY A 263 -11.14 67.46 41.57
CA GLY A 263 -12.51 67.28 41.07
C GLY A 263 -12.86 65.88 40.60
N ALA A 264 -11.94 64.92 40.63
CA ALA A 264 -12.21 63.51 40.30
C ALA A 264 -11.85 62.57 41.46
N CYS A 265 -12.54 61.44 41.57
CA CYS A 265 -12.16 60.39 42.51
C CYS A 265 -10.84 59.73 42.08
N ARG A 266 -9.90 59.60 43.01
CA ARG A 266 -8.60 58.93 42.82
C ARG A 266 -8.38 57.95 43.97
N ASP A 267 -7.90 56.75 43.65
CA ASP A 267 -7.50 55.77 44.64
C ASP A 267 -6.05 56.04 45.05
N VAL A 268 -5.85 56.78 46.14
CA VAL A 268 -4.52 57.14 46.62
C VAL A 268 -3.70 55.93 47.12
N SER A 269 -4.21 54.71 47.07
CA SER A 269 -3.44 53.49 47.37
C SER A 269 -2.78 52.87 46.13
N THR A 270 -3.23 53.21 44.91
CA THR A 270 -2.80 52.60 43.64
C THR A 270 -2.55 53.61 42.51
N ASP A 271 -3.03 54.85 42.62
CA ASP A 271 -2.88 55.88 41.59
C ASP A 271 -1.46 56.45 41.57
N GLU A 272 -0.73 56.22 40.47
CA GLU A 272 0.67 56.61 40.30
C GLU A 272 0.90 58.13 40.25
N ALA A 273 -0.15 58.94 40.04
CA ALA A 273 -0.09 60.40 40.07
C ALA A 273 -0.63 61.01 41.39
N HIS A 274 -1.20 60.20 42.27
CA HIS A 274 -1.83 60.60 43.53
C HIS A 274 -1.49 59.64 44.69
N CYS A 275 -0.28 59.08 44.68
CA CYS A 275 0.14 57.99 45.56
C CYS A 275 0.31 58.47 47.02
N GLY A 276 -0.49 57.90 47.93
CA GLY A 276 -0.61 58.28 49.34
C GLY A 276 -1.43 59.56 49.56
N ALA A 277 -1.30 60.56 48.68
CA ALA A 277 -2.07 61.80 48.70
C ALA A 277 -2.23 62.43 47.31
N CYS A 278 -3.26 63.27 47.16
CA CYS A 278 -3.53 64.00 45.92
C CYS A 278 -2.30 64.80 45.44
N GLY A 279 -1.85 64.55 44.19
CA GLY A 279 -0.75 65.29 43.55
C GLY A 279 0.65 64.76 43.86
N VAL A 280 0.78 63.61 44.54
CA VAL A 280 2.06 62.94 44.77
C VAL A 280 2.28 61.88 43.69
N ALA A 281 3.19 62.14 42.75
CA ALA A 281 3.48 61.22 41.64
C ALA A 281 4.74 60.36 41.89
N CYS A 282 4.70 59.10 41.45
CA CYS A 282 5.86 58.21 41.48
C CYS A 282 6.89 58.57 40.38
N THR A 283 8.17 58.26 40.62
CA THR A 283 9.24 58.51 39.64
C THR A 283 9.37 57.36 38.63
N ALA A 284 10.00 57.64 37.48
CA ALA A 284 10.13 56.65 36.40
C ALA A 284 10.79 55.34 36.86
N GLY A 285 10.07 54.22 36.69
CA GLY A 285 10.49 52.88 37.15
C GLY A 285 9.85 52.43 38.47
N GLN A 286 9.05 53.29 39.13
CA GLN A 286 8.26 52.95 40.31
C GLN A 286 6.76 52.94 39.99
N TYR A 287 5.99 52.14 40.72
CA TYR A 287 4.52 52.18 40.70
C TYR A 287 3.95 52.28 42.12
N CYS A 288 2.71 52.76 42.24
CA CYS A 288 2.07 52.96 43.54
C CYS A 288 1.49 51.66 44.10
N LYS A 289 1.92 51.24 45.29
CA LYS A 289 1.41 50.08 46.01
C LYS A 289 1.12 50.42 47.46
N SER A 290 -0.14 50.32 47.86
CA SER A 290 -0.62 50.67 49.21
C SER A 290 -0.27 52.12 49.63
N GLY A 291 -0.22 53.04 48.67
CA GLY A 291 0.10 54.45 48.90
C GLY A 291 1.59 54.78 49.02
N ALA A 292 2.49 53.88 48.62
CA ALA A 292 3.92 54.13 48.49
C ALA A 292 4.45 53.70 47.12
N CYS A 293 5.41 54.45 46.57
CA CYS A 293 6.07 54.11 45.31
C CYS A 293 7.15 53.04 45.54
N VAL A 294 7.10 51.93 44.79
CA VAL A 294 7.98 50.76 45.00
C VAL A 294 8.64 50.26 43.72
N ASN A 295 9.82 49.64 43.86
CA ASN A 295 10.47 48.82 42.82
C ASN A 295 10.16 47.34 43.10
N VAL A 296 9.71 46.58 42.10
CA VAL A 296 9.46 45.12 42.20
C VAL A 296 9.99 44.45 40.92
N PRO A 297 10.62 43.26 41.01
CA PRO A 297 10.98 42.48 39.83
C PRO A 297 9.75 42.10 38.97
N CYS A 298 10.00 41.75 37.71
CA CYS A 298 8.96 41.43 36.75
C CYS A 298 8.00 40.31 37.22
N PRO A 299 6.70 40.38 36.87
CA PRO A 299 5.75 39.31 37.15
C PRO A 299 6.20 37.95 36.62
N ALA A 300 5.77 36.86 37.26
CA ALA A 300 6.08 35.50 36.79
C ALA A 300 5.56 35.27 35.35
N GLY A 301 6.39 34.67 34.48
CA GLY A 301 6.15 34.58 33.04
C GLY A 301 6.61 35.81 32.24
N THR A 302 7.40 36.70 32.87
CA THR A 302 8.06 37.84 32.21
C THR A 302 9.45 38.10 32.81
N HIS A 303 10.39 38.63 32.01
CA HIS A 303 11.73 39.01 32.44
C HIS A 303 12.17 40.38 31.89
N VAL A 304 13.24 40.95 32.42
CA VAL A 304 13.70 42.30 32.05
C VAL A 304 14.47 42.27 30.72
N CYS A 305 13.92 42.92 29.70
CA CYS A 305 14.62 43.26 28.46
C CYS A 305 14.64 44.78 28.25
N ALA A 306 15.84 45.35 28.12
CA ALA A 306 16.05 46.79 27.94
C ALA A 306 15.33 47.69 28.99
N GLY A 307 15.12 47.20 30.21
CA GLY A 307 14.47 47.92 31.30
C GLY A 307 12.93 47.79 31.35
N ILE A 308 12.33 46.97 30.47
CA ILE A 308 10.89 46.68 30.44
C ILE A 308 10.69 45.18 30.67
N CYS A 309 9.60 44.78 31.32
CA CYS A 309 9.24 43.37 31.45
C CYS A 309 8.66 42.85 30.13
N ALA A 310 9.39 41.95 29.47
CA ALA A 310 8.98 41.26 28.26
C ALA A 310 8.47 39.85 28.59
N SER A 311 7.54 39.30 27.82
CA SER A 311 6.94 38.00 28.14
C SER A 311 7.87 36.86 27.77
N ASP A 312 8.02 35.90 28.70
CA ASP A 312 8.80 34.68 28.50
C ASP A 312 8.20 33.77 27.41
N PHE A 313 6.97 34.06 26.95
CA PHE A 313 6.25 33.35 25.89
C PHE A 313 6.27 34.08 24.52
N ASP A 314 6.80 35.31 24.43
CA ASP A 314 6.94 36.00 23.14
C ASP A 314 8.14 35.40 22.38
N PRO A 315 7.99 34.91 21.13
CA PRO A 315 9.12 34.44 20.32
C PRO A 315 10.21 35.50 20.06
N LYS A 316 9.99 36.79 20.36
CA LYS A 316 11.00 37.85 20.34
C LYS A 316 11.85 37.92 21.61
N THR A 317 11.35 37.40 22.72
CA THR A 317 11.99 37.43 24.05
C THR A 317 11.70 36.13 24.82
N CYS A 318 12.08 34.99 24.26
CA CYS A 318 11.62 33.69 24.75
C CYS A 318 12.39 33.20 25.99
N GLY A 319 11.68 32.61 26.96
CA GLY A 319 12.28 32.17 28.23
C GLY A 319 12.87 33.35 28.97
N THR A 320 14.14 33.27 29.39
CA THR A 320 14.89 34.40 29.98
C THR A 320 15.81 35.11 28.98
N SER A 321 15.55 34.97 27.68
CA SER A 321 16.38 35.52 26.61
C SER A 321 15.74 36.74 25.96
N CYS A 322 16.48 37.84 25.88
CA CYS A 322 16.09 39.02 25.09
C CYS A 322 16.42 38.93 23.59
N ALA A 323 16.82 37.74 23.11
CA ALA A 323 17.06 37.48 21.70
C ALA A 323 15.87 36.76 21.07
N ALA A 324 15.47 37.19 19.87
CA ALA A 324 14.39 36.59 19.12
C ALA A 324 14.74 35.18 18.63
N CYS A 325 13.78 34.27 18.75
CA CYS A 325 13.82 32.94 18.18
C CYS A 325 13.92 33.01 16.65
N THR A 326 15.00 32.46 16.10
CA THR A 326 15.23 32.38 14.65
C THR A 326 14.75 31.04 14.09
N PRO A 327 13.61 31.00 13.38
CA PRO A 327 13.12 29.78 12.76
C PRO A 327 13.89 29.49 11.45
N PRO A 328 13.86 28.24 10.94
CA PRO A 328 14.32 27.95 9.58
C PRO A 328 13.42 28.63 8.53
N ALA A 329 13.85 28.61 7.26
CA ALA A 329 13.01 29.09 6.17
C ALA A 329 11.64 28.38 6.14
N ASN A 330 10.59 29.11 5.75
CA ASN A 330 9.20 28.65 5.70
C ASN A 330 8.61 28.20 7.06
N ALA A 331 9.13 28.74 8.16
CA ALA A 331 8.61 28.51 9.50
C ALA A 331 8.38 29.82 10.27
N THR A 332 7.42 29.77 11.20
CA THR A 332 7.15 30.81 12.18
C THR A 332 7.73 30.37 13.52
N SER A 333 8.45 31.26 14.21
CA SER A 333 9.03 30.94 15.52
C SER A 333 7.96 30.83 16.60
N THR A 334 8.18 29.91 17.53
CA THR A 334 7.31 29.65 18.69
C THR A 334 8.14 29.70 19.97
N CYS A 335 7.47 29.80 21.12
CA CYS A 335 8.10 29.80 22.42
C CYS A 335 7.21 29.08 23.45
N ASP A 336 7.77 28.20 24.27
CA ASP A 336 7.04 27.43 25.29
C ASP A 336 7.06 28.05 26.70
N GLY A 337 7.59 29.27 26.84
CA GLY A 337 7.88 29.90 28.14
C GLY A 337 9.31 29.68 28.64
N THR A 338 10.09 28.81 27.98
CA THR A 338 11.48 28.49 28.37
C THR A 338 12.44 28.34 27.19
N LYS A 339 11.96 27.88 26.03
CA LYS A 339 12.76 27.54 24.85
C LYS A 339 12.10 27.98 23.55
N CYS A 340 12.95 28.44 22.63
CA CYS A 340 12.56 28.69 21.25
C CYS A 340 12.22 27.39 20.53
N GLY A 341 11.11 27.40 19.80
CA GLY A 341 10.73 26.40 18.82
C GLY A 341 10.35 27.06 17.49
N PHE A 342 9.75 26.28 16.60
CA PHE A 342 9.11 26.78 15.40
C PHE A 342 7.96 25.87 14.97
N ALA A 343 7.06 26.40 14.15
CA ALA A 343 6.05 25.66 13.41
C ALA A 343 6.21 25.96 11.92
N CYS A 344 6.05 24.95 11.05
CA CYS A 344 6.06 25.19 9.61
C CYS A 344 4.85 26.02 9.19
N ASN A 345 5.06 26.90 8.20
CA ASN A 345 4.00 27.70 7.62
C ASN A 345 3.07 26.81 6.78
N THR A 346 1.81 27.21 6.58
CA THR A 346 0.82 26.49 5.75
C THR A 346 1.39 26.18 4.36
N GLY A 347 1.23 24.93 3.89
CA GLY A 347 1.83 24.44 2.65
C GLY A 347 3.23 23.82 2.84
N PHE A 348 3.79 23.87 4.06
CA PHE A 348 5.09 23.31 4.42
C PHE A 348 4.98 22.36 5.62
N ALA A 349 5.72 21.26 5.57
CA ALA A 349 5.81 20.27 6.63
C ALA A 349 7.27 20.05 7.07
N LEU A 350 7.44 19.60 8.31
CA LEU A 350 8.75 19.36 8.91
C LEU A 350 9.37 18.08 8.34
N SER A 351 10.50 18.20 7.65
CA SER A 351 11.30 17.07 7.17
C SER A 351 12.78 17.37 7.34
N GLY A 352 13.54 16.43 7.92
CA GLY A 352 14.98 16.60 8.16
C GLY A 352 15.37 17.81 9.03
N GLY A 353 14.45 18.35 9.84
CA GLY A 353 14.67 19.56 10.64
C GLY A 353 14.40 20.89 9.91
N ALA A 354 13.94 20.85 8.65
CA ALA A 354 13.55 22.02 7.87
C ALA A 354 12.07 21.97 7.44
N CYS A 355 11.48 23.13 7.15
CA CYS A 355 10.13 23.22 6.61
C CYS A 355 10.19 23.24 5.08
N VAL A 356 9.90 22.08 4.48
CA VAL A 356 9.85 21.84 3.04
C VAL A 356 8.40 21.81 2.57
N PRO A 357 8.09 22.06 1.29
CA PRO A 357 6.71 21.94 0.78
C PRO A 357 6.09 20.59 1.17
N GLU A 358 4.81 20.56 1.50
CA GLU A 358 4.13 19.34 2.01
C GLU A 358 4.36 18.11 1.10
N ALA A 359 4.24 18.27 -0.22
CA ALA A 359 4.55 17.24 -1.21
C ALA A 359 6.02 16.74 -1.19
N THR A 360 6.96 17.51 -0.66
CA THR A 360 8.37 17.11 -0.49
C THR A 360 8.64 16.43 0.86
N ALA A 361 7.74 16.59 1.84
CA ALA A 361 7.78 15.86 3.10
C ALA A 361 7.11 14.48 3.01
N ILE A 362 6.15 14.29 2.10
CA ILE A 362 5.49 13.00 1.85
C ILE A 362 6.49 12.00 1.26
N ALA A 363 6.78 10.93 2.01
CA ALA A 363 7.64 9.83 1.57
C ALA A 363 6.89 8.86 0.64
N ALA A 364 7.65 8.18 -0.23
CA ALA A 364 7.11 7.15 -1.10
C ALA A 364 6.75 5.86 -0.33
N PRO A 365 5.61 5.21 -0.63
CA PRO A 365 5.32 3.85 -0.20
C PRO A 365 6.37 2.86 -0.72
N ARG A 366 6.51 1.73 -0.04
CA ARG A 366 7.35 0.62 -0.49
C ARG A 366 6.49 -0.40 -1.24
N LEU A 367 6.93 -0.86 -2.41
CA LEU A 367 6.20 -1.86 -3.19
C LEU A 367 6.22 -3.23 -2.48
N LEU A 368 5.19 -4.05 -2.72
CA LEU A 368 5.07 -5.41 -2.19
C LEU A 368 4.83 -6.44 -3.29
N SER A 369 3.70 -6.32 -3.98
CA SER A 369 3.24 -7.32 -4.96
C SER A 369 2.57 -6.62 -6.15
N PRO A 370 2.72 -7.11 -7.39
CA PRO A 370 3.64 -8.18 -7.82
C PRO A 370 5.10 -7.82 -7.52
N LEU A 371 5.95 -8.82 -7.28
CA LEU A 371 7.41 -8.60 -7.20
C LEU A 371 7.92 -8.05 -8.54
N SER A 372 9.04 -7.32 -8.53
CA SER A 372 9.64 -6.86 -9.79
C SER A 372 9.97 -8.04 -10.71
N THR A 373 9.69 -7.88 -12.00
CA THR A 373 9.80 -8.87 -13.10
C THR A 373 8.80 -10.04 -13.05
N SER A 374 7.72 -9.94 -12.27
CA SER A 374 6.67 -10.96 -12.22
C SER A 374 5.76 -10.95 -13.45
N VAL A 375 5.44 -12.12 -13.98
CA VAL A 375 4.29 -12.32 -14.87
C VAL A 375 3.00 -12.13 -14.07
N VAL A 376 1.93 -11.63 -14.70
CA VAL A 376 0.58 -11.54 -14.12
C VAL A 376 -0.47 -12.05 -15.10
N SER A 377 -1.52 -12.71 -14.58
CA SER A 377 -2.65 -13.24 -15.37
C SER A 377 -3.70 -12.19 -15.74
N SER A 378 -3.75 -11.07 -15.04
CA SER A 378 -4.81 -10.07 -15.15
C SER A 378 -4.39 -8.86 -16.00
N LEU A 379 -5.27 -8.39 -16.89
CA LEU A 379 -5.13 -7.10 -17.59
C LEU A 379 -5.27 -5.89 -16.65
N ARG A 380 -5.76 -6.12 -15.42
CA ARG A 380 -5.82 -5.17 -14.30
C ARG A 380 -5.21 -5.85 -13.07
N PRO A 381 -3.88 -6.01 -13.00
CA PRO A 381 -3.24 -6.64 -11.85
C PRO A 381 -3.49 -5.81 -10.60
N LYS A 382 -3.72 -6.47 -9.47
CA LYS A 382 -3.77 -5.80 -8.17
C LYS A 382 -2.34 -5.50 -7.72
N LEU A 383 -2.08 -4.22 -7.51
CA LEU A 383 -0.80 -3.69 -7.08
C LEU A 383 -0.88 -3.40 -5.58
N GLN A 384 0.15 -3.75 -4.81
CA GLN A 384 0.19 -3.65 -3.35
C GLN A 384 1.46 -2.96 -2.85
N TRP A 385 1.34 -2.20 -1.76
CA TRP A 385 2.44 -1.44 -1.17
C TRP A 385 2.28 -1.28 0.35
N VAL A 386 3.39 -1.09 1.07
CA VAL A 386 3.37 -0.59 2.45
C VAL A 386 3.27 0.93 2.42
N LEU A 387 2.20 1.48 3.00
CA LEU A 387 2.05 2.92 3.20
C LEU A 387 3.22 3.52 3.97
N ALA A 388 3.72 4.66 3.53
CA ALA A 388 4.71 5.43 4.27
C ALA A 388 4.06 6.10 5.50
N ALA A 389 4.83 6.34 6.56
CA ALA A 389 4.32 6.98 7.77
C ALA A 389 3.73 8.37 7.44
N GLY A 390 2.48 8.61 7.85
CA GLY A 390 1.75 9.85 7.58
C GLY A 390 1.03 9.90 6.22
N THR A 391 1.06 8.83 5.42
CA THR A 391 0.28 8.70 4.17
C THR A 391 -1.04 7.95 4.41
N ASP A 392 -2.07 8.33 3.65
CA ASP A 392 -3.39 7.65 3.63
C ASP A 392 -3.60 6.81 2.36
N GLY A 393 -2.66 6.88 1.41
CA GLY A 393 -2.83 6.30 0.10
C GLY A 393 -1.60 6.48 -0.78
N ALA A 394 -1.80 6.25 -2.08
CA ALA A 394 -0.78 6.46 -3.09
C ALA A 394 -1.37 6.98 -4.41
N ARG A 395 -0.54 7.65 -5.21
CA ARG A 395 -0.73 7.77 -6.66
C ARG A 395 0.07 6.67 -7.34
N VAL A 396 -0.58 5.87 -8.16
CA VAL A 396 0.07 4.84 -8.99
C VAL A 396 0.32 5.41 -10.39
N GLU A 397 1.51 5.20 -10.92
CA GLU A 397 1.83 5.36 -12.34
C GLU A 397 2.19 4.01 -12.94
N ILE A 398 1.65 3.73 -14.13
CA ILE A 398 1.98 2.55 -14.95
C ILE A 398 2.45 3.02 -16.31
N CYS A 399 3.52 2.43 -16.82
CA CYS A 399 4.37 2.96 -17.88
C CYS A 399 4.82 1.84 -18.82
N THR A 400 5.20 2.19 -20.06
CA THR A 400 5.82 1.25 -21.02
C THR A 400 7.34 1.29 -21.02
N ASP A 401 7.96 2.09 -20.15
CA ASP A 401 9.40 2.22 -19.98
C ASP A 401 9.78 2.33 -18.48
N ARG A 402 10.94 1.79 -18.09
CA ARG A 402 11.41 1.79 -16.69
C ARG A 402 11.64 3.18 -16.10
N ALA A 403 12.00 4.17 -16.93
CA ALA A 403 12.13 5.56 -16.48
C ALA A 403 10.77 6.23 -16.21
N CYS A 404 9.66 5.60 -16.67
CA CYS A 404 8.31 6.16 -16.65
C CYS A 404 8.25 7.54 -17.33
N GLY A 405 8.88 7.66 -18.50
CA GLY A 405 8.68 8.77 -19.44
C GLY A 405 7.42 8.62 -20.29
N ALA A 406 6.96 7.38 -20.50
CA ALA A 406 5.76 7.00 -21.24
C ALA A 406 4.73 6.36 -20.30
N VAL A 407 4.10 7.19 -19.46
CA VAL A 407 3.01 6.78 -18.56
C VAL A 407 1.75 6.47 -19.38
N VAL A 408 1.19 5.27 -19.22
CA VAL A 408 -0.04 4.80 -19.87
C VAL A 408 -1.27 4.86 -18.95
N GLN A 409 -1.10 4.75 -17.64
CA GLN A 409 -2.17 4.98 -16.66
C GLN A 409 -1.65 5.71 -15.41
N THR A 410 -2.51 6.54 -14.83
CA THR A 410 -2.30 7.18 -13.53
C THR A 410 -3.61 7.19 -12.75
N PHE A 411 -3.58 6.75 -11.50
CA PHE A 411 -4.75 6.73 -10.63
C PHE A 411 -4.38 6.92 -9.16
N ASP A 412 -5.26 7.58 -8.41
CA ASP A 412 -5.11 7.84 -6.98
C ASP A 412 -5.93 6.84 -6.17
N VAL A 413 -5.32 6.30 -5.12
CA VAL A 413 -5.88 5.25 -4.26
C VAL A 413 -5.76 5.67 -2.80
N VAL A 414 -6.77 5.37 -2.00
CA VAL A 414 -6.71 5.42 -0.52
C VAL A 414 -6.48 3.99 -0.03
N GLY A 415 -5.52 3.80 0.88
CA GLY A 415 -5.08 2.49 1.34
C GLY A 415 -3.82 1.96 0.66
N ASN A 416 -3.59 0.66 0.82
CA ASN A 416 -2.34 -0.04 0.59
C ASN A 416 -2.32 -0.93 -0.66
N SER A 417 -3.37 -0.89 -1.48
CA SER A 417 -3.44 -1.63 -2.74
C SER A 417 -4.49 -1.05 -3.68
N GLY A 418 -4.31 -1.25 -4.98
CA GLY A 418 -5.25 -0.82 -6.02
C GLY A 418 -4.97 -1.52 -7.35
N ALA A 419 -5.93 -1.48 -8.27
CA ALA A 419 -5.80 -2.04 -9.61
C ALA A 419 -6.08 -0.95 -10.67
N PRO A 420 -5.55 -1.08 -11.90
CA PRO A 420 -5.81 -0.12 -12.96
C PRO A 420 -7.32 0.03 -13.22
N PRO A 421 -7.87 1.25 -13.36
CA PRO A 421 -9.30 1.45 -13.56
C PRO A 421 -9.82 0.89 -14.90
N VAL A 422 -8.96 0.79 -15.91
CA VAL A 422 -9.26 0.16 -17.21
C VAL A 422 -8.21 -0.91 -17.51
N ASP A 423 -8.57 -1.89 -18.33
CA ASP A 423 -7.64 -2.91 -18.81
C ASP A 423 -6.41 -2.24 -19.44
N LEU A 424 -5.21 -2.68 -19.07
CA LEU A 424 -3.96 -2.26 -19.71
C LEU A 424 -3.98 -2.79 -21.15
N ALA A 425 -4.45 -1.95 -22.06
CA ALA A 425 -4.78 -2.30 -23.43
C ALA A 425 -3.62 -3.05 -24.09
N THR A 426 -3.94 -4.11 -24.84
CA THR A 426 -2.96 -5.08 -25.37
C THR A 426 -2.02 -4.45 -26.41
N SER A 427 -1.02 -3.72 -25.91
CA SER A 427 0.18 -3.25 -26.60
C SER A 427 0.83 -4.41 -27.38
N PRO A 428 1.60 -4.15 -28.46
CA PRO A 428 2.51 -5.18 -28.98
C PRO A 428 3.40 -5.78 -27.89
N THR A 429 3.78 -4.99 -26.88
CA THR A 429 4.55 -5.43 -25.70
C THR A 429 3.64 -6.03 -24.61
N VAL A 430 4.14 -7.05 -23.91
CA VAL A 430 3.53 -7.59 -22.68
C VAL A 430 4.11 -6.98 -21.40
N VAL A 431 5.28 -6.35 -21.47
CA VAL A 431 6.00 -5.78 -20.32
C VAL A 431 5.52 -4.36 -20.01
N TYR A 432 5.35 -4.08 -18.71
CA TYR A 432 5.00 -2.80 -18.13
C TYR A 432 5.84 -2.50 -16.89
N PHE A 433 5.97 -1.23 -16.57
CA PHE A 433 6.66 -0.74 -15.39
C PHE A 433 5.71 0.06 -14.52
N TRP A 434 5.85 0.00 -13.20
CA TRP A 434 4.98 0.72 -12.28
C TRP A 434 5.73 1.25 -11.06
N ARG A 435 5.24 2.39 -10.55
CA ARG A 435 5.78 3.05 -9.36
C ARG A 435 4.67 3.80 -8.63
N VAL A 436 4.90 4.12 -7.36
CA VAL A 436 3.92 4.82 -6.53
C VAL A 436 4.50 6.04 -5.81
N TYR A 437 3.69 7.09 -5.70
CA TYR A 437 4.00 8.27 -4.89
C TYR A 437 3.11 8.25 -3.64
N GLY A 438 3.64 8.68 -2.49
CA GLY A 438 2.83 8.77 -1.27
C GLY A 438 1.72 9.80 -1.40
N LYS A 439 0.63 9.64 -0.67
CA LYS A 439 -0.49 10.57 -0.71
C LYS A 439 -1.07 10.79 0.70
N THR A 440 -1.46 12.04 0.97
CA THR A 440 -2.16 12.44 2.20
C THR A 440 -3.26 13.42 1.82
N GLY A 441 -4.53 13.03 2.01
CA GLY A 441 -5.69 13.75 1.52
C GLY A 441 -5.67 13.85 0.00
N SER A 442 -5.60 15.08 -0.52
CA SER A 442 -5.43 15.38 -1.95
C SER A 442 -3.97 15.71 -2.34
N VAL A 443 -3.04 15.72 -1.39
CA VAL A 443 -1.63 16.06 -1.65
C VAL A 443 -0.87 14.79 -2.00
N VAL A 444 -0.19 14.79 -3.15
CA VAL A 444 0.67 13.70 -3.62
C VAL A 444 2.14 14.10 -3.44
N GLY A 445 2.96 13.14 -3.03
CA GLY A 445 4.39 13.30 -2.84
C GLY A 445 5.13 13.59 -4.15
N SER A 446 6.30 14.20 -4.04
CA SER A 446 7.14 14.60 -5.19
C SER A 446 8.21 13.57 -5.57
N LYS A 447 8.36 12.49 -4.77
CA LYS A 447 9.29 11.39 -5.03
C LYS A 447 8.51 10.08 -5.19
N PRO A 448 8.76 9.30 -6.25
CA PRO A 448 8.21 7.96 -6.37
C PRO A 448 8.97 6.96 -5.50
N SER A 449 8.41 5.76 -5.41
CA SER A 449 9.10 4.52 -5.05
C SER A 449 10.18 4.16 -6.07
N VAL A 450 10.88 3.05 -5.84
CA VAL A 450 11.50 2.29 -6.94
C VAL A 450 10.46 1.93 -8.01
N THR A 451 10.91 1.71 -9.24
CA THR A 451 10.06 1.22 -10.32
C THR A 451 10.16 -0.31 -10.37
N PHE A 452 9.05 -1.00 -10.19
CA PHE A 452 8.95 -2.44 -10.42
C PHE A 452 8.49 -2.72 -11.84
N GLU A 453 8.89 -3.86 -12.35
CA GLU A 453 8.51 -4.39 -13.66
C GLU A 453 7.47 -5.50 -13.51
N LEU A 454 6.55 -5.64 -14.46
CA LEU A 454 5.63 -6.77 -14.55
C LEU A 454 5.34 -7.12 -16.01
N ILE A 455 4.94 -8.37 -16.26
CA ILE A 455 4.61 -8.86 -17.59
C ILE A 455 3.16 -9.36 -17.62
N ILE A 456 2.30 -8.76 -18.43
CA ILE A 456 0.89 -9.16 -18.51
C ILE A 456 0.72 -10.29 -19.52
N LYS A 457 0.52 -11.51 -19.03
CA LYS A 457 0.03 -12.62 -19.83
C LYS A 457 -1.48 -12.44 -20.04
N VAL A 458 -1.93 -12.52 -21.29
CA VAL A 458 -3.37 -12.42 -21.61
C VAL A 458 -4.04 -13.76 -21.31
N LYS A 459 -4.35 -14.01 -20.04
CA LYS A 459 -5.05 -15.22 -19.61
C LYS A 459 -6.54 -14.96 -19.51
N THR A 460 -7.36 -15.79 -20.16
CA THR A 460 -8.82 -15.78 -19.93
C THR A 460 -9.13 -16.52 -18.62
N ALA A 461 -8.63 -16.01 -17.50
CA ALA A 461 -8.76 -16.64 -16.19
C ALA A 461 -10.25 -16.79 -15.81
N THR A 462 -10.76 -18.02 -15.87
CA THR A 462 -12.18 -18.32 -15.60
C THR A 462 -12.56 -18.15 -14.12
N SER A 463 -11.57 -18.06 -13.23
CA SER A 463 -11.72 -17.92 -11.77
C SER A 463 -11.81 -16.47 -11.29
N GLY A 464 -11.38 -15.49 -12.09
CA GLY A 464 -11.32 -14.08 -11.67
C GLY A 464 -10.23 -13.76 -10.63
N LEU A 465 -9.36 -14.72 -10.31
CA LEU A 465 -8.18 -14.49 -9.48
C LEU A 465 -7.14 -13.69 -10.28
N SER A 466 -6.63 -12.61 -9.66
CA SER A 466 -5.42 -11.94 -10.12
C SER A 466 -4.24 -12.66 -9.47
N THR A 467 -3.36 -13.22 -10.30
CA THR A 467 -2.20 -13.99 -9.86
C THR A 467 -0.95 -13.46 -10.55
N SER A 468 0.15 -13.40 -9.79
CA SER A 468 1.45 -12.98 -10.27
C SER A 468 2.51 -14.04 -10.01
N TRP A 469 3.30 -14.47 -11.00
CA TRP A 469 4.31 -15.51 -10.83
C TRP A 469 5.60 -15.23 -11.58
N GLY A 470 6.66 -15.93 -11.19
CA GLY A 470 7.96 -15.78 -11.79
C GLY A 470 8.67 -14.52 -11.33
N SER A 471 9.93 -14.43 -11.70
CA SER A 471 10.69 -13.18 -11.72
C SER A 471 11.65 -13.35 -12.89
N MET A 472 11.41 -12.71 -14.04
CA MET A 472 12.30 -12.88 -15.19
C MET A 472 13.74 -12.46 -14.84
N LEU A 473 14.71 -13.02 -15.54
CA LEU A 473 16.11 -12.59 -15.42
C LEU A 473 16.35 -11.37 -16.32
N ASP A 474 15.71 -10.24 -16.07
CA ASP A 474 16.14 -8.97 -16.68
C ASP A 474 17.08 -8.25 -15.70
N LEU A 475 18.38 -8.59 -15.74
CA LEU A 475 19.37 -8.04 -14.79
C LEU A 475 19.64 -6.55 -15.04
N ASN A 476 19.21 -6.03 -16.20
CA ASN A 476 19.53 -4.69 -16.69
C ASN A 476 18.32 -3.72 -16.64
N GLY A 477 17.11 -4.26 -16.63
CA GLY A 477 15.83 -3.56 -16.50
C GLY A 477 15.31 -2.92 -17.79
N ASP A 478 15.73 -3.38 -18.97
CA ASP A 478 15.28 -2.85 -20.26
C ASP A 478 13.94 -3.45 -20.76
N GLY A 479 13.38 -4.41 -20.02
CA GLY A 479 12.15 -5.11 -20.34
C GLY A 479 12.32 -6.32 -21.25
N PHE A 480 13.56 -6.80 -21.43
CA PHE A 480 13.88 -8.02 -22.16
C PHE A 480 14.58 -9.02 -21.24
N ALA A 481 14.18 -10.29 -21.29
CA ALA A 481 14.84 -11.29 -20.45
C ALA A 481 16.29 -11.57 -20.92
N ASP A 482 17.25 -11.47 -19.99
CA ASP A 482 18.65 -11.86 -20.18
C ASP A 482 18.86 -13.36 -19.98
N VAL A 483 19.97 -13.88 -20.53
CA VAL A 483 20.38 -15.28 -20.38
C VAL A 483 21.71 -15.39 -19.62
N ALA A 484 21.69 -16.06 -18.47
CA ALA A 484 22.91 -16.41 -17.72
C ALA A 484 23.37 -17.86 -18.00
N VAL A 485 24.58 -18.00 -18.55
CA VAL A 485 25.21 -19.29 -18.88
C VAL A 485 26.35 -19.58 -17.90
N GLY A 486 26.14 -20.49 -16.95
CA GLY A 486 27.21 -20.95 -16.06
C GLY A 486 28.15 -21.95 -16.74
N THR A 487 29.43 -21.93 -16.39
CA THR A 487 30.48 -22.79 -16.98
C THR A 487 31.41 -23.37 -15.89
N PRO A 488 30.97 -24.38 -15.11
CA PRO A 488 31.68 -24.91 -13.94
C PRO A 488 33.14 -25.32 -14.11
N ALA A 489 33.54 -25.77 -15.30
CA ALA A 489 34.92 -26.17 -15.57
C ALA A 489 35.89 -24.97 -15.55
N SER A 490 35.43 -23.81 -16.01
CA SER A 490 36.13 -22.52 -15.92
C SER A 490 35.79 -21.75 -14.64
N ASN A 491 34.75 -22.17 -13.89
CA ASN A 491 34.21 -21.47 -12.71
C ASN A 491 33.63 -20.08 -13.06
N THR A 492 33.07 -19.91 -14.26
CA THR A 492 32.60 -18.61 -14.76
C THR A 492 31.11 -18.61 -15.10
N VAL A 493 30.45 -17.46 -15.04
CA VAL A 493 29.07 -17.27 -15.52
C VAL A 493 29.05 -16.12 -16.51
N SER A 494 28.60 -16.35 -17.74
CA SER A 494 28.51 -15.33 -18.78
C SER A 494 27.06 -14.89 -18.97
N ILE A 495 26.84 -13.59 -19.10
CA ILE A 495 25.51 -12.97 -19.15
C ILE A 495 25.29 -12.38 -20.53
N PHE A 496 24.23 -12.78 -21.20
CA PHE A 496 23.89 -12.38 -22.56
C PHE A 496 22.58 -11.59 -22.50
N PRO A 497 22.59 -10.27 -22.77
CA PRO A 497 21.38 -9.48 -22.67
C PRO A 497 20.29 -9.91 -23.64
N GLY A 498 19.04 -9.67 -23.23
CA GLY A 498 17.89 -9.68 -24.14
C GLY A 498 17.92 -8.50 -25.11
N GLY A 499 16.84 -8.35 -25.89
CA GLY A 499 16.60 -7.18 -26.72
C GLY A 499 15.72 -7.47 -27.94
N ALA A 500 15.19 -6.44 -28.58
CA ALA A 500 14.24 -6.57 -29.71
C ALA A 500 14.75 -7.34 -30.96
N ALA A 501 16.01 -7.78 -30.98
CA ALA A 501 16.59 -8.66 -32.01
C ALA A 501 16.81 -10.11 -31.51
N GLY A 502 16.32 -10.44 -30.33
CA GLY A 502 16.65 -11.64 -29.55
C GLY A 502 17.96 -11.50 -28.76
N VAL A 503 18.32 -12.55 -28.04
CA VAL A 503 19.50 -12.61 -27.15
C VAL A 503 20.79 -12.23 -27.87
N ALA A 504 21.60 -11.37 -27.27
CA ALA A 504 22.92 -11.00 -27.75
C ALA A 504 23.84 -12.24 -27.87
N THR A 505 24.62 -12.35 -28.95
CA THR A 505 25.56 -13.47 -29.15
C THR A 505 26.89 -13.32 -28.40
N THR A 506 27.13 -12.17 -27.78
CA THR A 506 28.33 -11.85 -26.98
C THR A 506 27.91 -11.43 -25.59
N PRO A 507 28.58 -11.90 -24.53
CA PRO A 507 28.15 -11.59 -23.17
C PRO A 507 28.50 -10.14 -22.79
N SER A 508 27.58 -9.46 -22.11
CA SER A 508 27.81 -8.12 -21.52
C SER A 508 28.70 -8.18 -20.29
N ALA A 509 28.56 -9.26 -19.50
CA ALA A 509 29.34 -9.51 -18.31
C ALA A 509 29.82 -10.96 -18.26
N THR A 510 30.95 -11.21 -17.57
CA THR A 510 31.34 -12.55 -17.16
C THR A 510 31.87 -12.51 -15.73
N ILE A 511 31.14 -13.18 -14.84
CA ILE A 511 31.46 -13.35 -13.42
C ILE A 511 32.47 -14.48 -13.29
N ALA A 512 33.53 -14.28 -12.51
CA ALA A 512 34.51 -15.30 -12.18
C ALA A 512 34.38 -15.73 -10.71
N GLY A 513 34.13 -17.02 -10.49
CA GLY A 513 34.16 -17.64 -9.16
C GLY A 513 35.56 -18.01 -8.71
N ALA A 514 35.70 -18.38 -7.44
CA ALA A 514 36.97 -18.81 -6.87
C ALA A 514 37.51 -20.10 -7.52
N THR A 515 38.82 -20.31 -7.45
CA THR A 515 39.49 -21.52 -7.96
C THR A 515 38.86 -22.80 -7.41
N ALA A 516 38.51 -23.73 -8.30
CA ALA A 516 37.87 -25.02 -7.99
C ALA A 516 36.50 -24.94 -7.29
N SER A 517 35.89 -23.74 -7.19
CA SER A 517 34.55 -23.51 -6.62
C SER A 517 33.43 -24.17 -7.43
N LYS A 518 33.68 -24.42 -8.73
CA LYS A 518 32.67 -24.82 -9.71
C LYS A 518 31.52 -23.81 -9.80
N ALA A 519 31.80 -22.52 -9.61
CA ALA A 519 30.79 -21.47 -9.78
C ALA A 519 30.10 -21.59 -11.14
N GLY A 520 28.78 -21.40 -11.13
CA GLY A 520 27.92 -21.68 -12.28
C GLY A 520 27.46 -23.15 -12.38
N THR A 521 27.61 -23.98 -11.33
CA THR A 521 27.04 -25.36 -11.32
C THR A 521 25.53 -25.35 -11.07
N SER A 522 25.01 -24.22 -10.62
CA SER A 522 23.63 -23.82 -10.82
C SER A 522 23.68 -22.30 -10.81
N VAL A 523 22.89 -21.65 -11.65
CA VAL A 523 22.55 -20.23 -11.48
C VAL A 523 21.02 -20.13 -11.44
N ALA A 524 20.49 -18.95 -11.17
CA ALA A 524 19.12 -18.51 -11.39
C ALA A 524 19.09 -16.99 -11.14
N SER A 525 18.00 -16.29 -11.47
CA SER A 525 17.72 -15.07 -10.71
C SER A 525 17.20 -15.47 -9.32
N ALA A 526 17.49 -14.61 -8.37
CA ALA A 526 17.01 -14.66 -7.01
C ALA A 526 15.68 -13.91 -6.84
N GLY A 527 15.15 -13.30 -7.91
CA GLY A 527 14.21 -12.19 -7.86
C GLY A 527 14.86 -10.91 -7.33
N ASP A 528 14.06 -9.86 -7.13
CA ASP A 528 14.52 -8.61 -6.51
C ASP A 528 14.60 -8.77 -4.97
N ILE A 529 15.77 -9.20 -4.48
CA ILE A 529 15.97 -9.58 -3.07
C ILE A 529 16.18 -8.41 -2.12
N ASP A 530 16.44 -7.19 -2.62
CA ASP A 530 16.65 -5.99 -1.82
C ASP A 530 15.71 -4.83 -2.15
N GLY A 531 14.80 -5.02 -3.11
CA GLY A 531 13.74 -4.10 -3.48
C GLY A 531 14.25 -2.87 -4.21
N ASP A 532 15.32 -3.01 -5.00
CA ASP A 532 15.88 -1.90 -5.80
C ASP A 532 15.18 -1.75 -7.17
N GLY A 533 14.32 -2.70 -7.52
CA GLY A 533 13.56 -2.78 -8.76
C GLY A 533 14.14 -3.72 -9.80
N TYR A 534 15.35 -4.26 -9.59
CA TYR A 534 16.02 -5.17 -10.53
C TYR A 534 16.14 -6.57 -9.91
N PRO A 535 15.95 -7.65 -10.68
CA PRO A 535 16.19 -9.01 -10.20
C PRO A 535 17.70 -9.24 -10.00
N ASP A 536 18.05 -9.95 -8.93
CA ASP A 536 19.43 -10.35 -8.63
C ASP A 536 19.79 -11.70 -9.25
N LEU A 537 21.09 -11.98 -9.42
CA LEU A 537 21.59 -13.28 -9.86
C LEU A 537 22.14 -14.10 -8.69
N ILE A 538 21.64 -15.32 -8.49
CA ILE A 538 22.23 -16.32 -7.57
C ILE A 538 23.11 -17.31 -8.34
N VAL A 539 24.36 -17.47 -7.88
CA VAL A 539 25.38 -18.36 -8.47
C VAL A 539 25.80 -19.42 -7.47
N GLY A 540 25.44 -20.67 -7.76
CA GLY A 540 25.85 -21.86 -7.03
C GLY A 540 27.28 -22.31 -7.34
N ALA A 541 28.06 -22.50 -6.27
CA ALA A 541 29.47 -22.88 -6.29
C ALA A 541 29.73 -24.06 -5.31
N PRO A 542 29.24 -25.28 -5.64
CA PRO A 542 29.25 -26.41 -4.73
C PRO A 542 30.64 -27.00 -4.47
N GLY A 543 31.63 -26.72 -5.32
CA GLY A 543 33.03 -27.08 -5.08
C GLY A 543 33.61 -26.42 -3.81
N THR A 544 33.13 -25.22 -3.47
CA THR A 544 33.38 -24.54 -2.19
C THR A 544 32.20 -24.65 -1.22
N SER A 545 31.14 -25.40 -1.56
CA SER A 545 29.86 -25.47 -0.83
C SER A 545 29.30 -24.09 -0.49
N SER A 546 29.21 -23.21 -1.49
CA SER A 546 28.79 -21.82 -1.32
C SER A 546 27.82 -21.35 -2.42
N ILE A 547 27.09 -20.28 -2.15
CA ILE A 547 26.41 -19.45 -3.15
C ILE A 547 27.00 -18.04 -3.15
N ALA A 548 26.98 -17.38 -4.30
CA ALA A 548 27.26 -15.96 -4.45
C ALA A 548 26.02 -15.26 -5.03
N ILE A 549 25.67 -14.10 -4.47
CA ILE A 549 24.60 -13.24 -5.00
C ILE A 549 25.24 -12.04 -5.68
N HIS A 550 24.75 -11.69 -6.85
CA HIS A 550 25.20 -10.52 -7.61
C HIS A 550 24.02 -9.59 -7.89
N GLY A 551 24.19 -8.33 -7.52
CA GLY A 551 23.19 -7.27 -7.69
C GLY A 551 22.85 -7.02 -9.16
N GLY A 552 21.56 -6.95 -9.49
CA GLY A 552 21.07 -6.36 -10.74
C GLY A 552 21.31 -4.84 -10.78
N GLY A 553 20.84 -4.18 -11.84
CA GLY A 553 20.85 -2.72 -11.93
C GLY A 553 20.88 -2.16 -13.36
N PRO A 554 20.81 -0.84 -13.56
CA PRO A 554 20.66 -0.20 -14.88
C PRO A 554 21.86 -0.35 -15.84
N THR A 555 22.89 -1.10 -15.46
CA THR A 555 24.04 -1.46 -16.31
C THR A 555 24.21 -2.98 -16.43
N GLY A 556 23.19 -3.75 -16.04
CA GLY A 556 23.30 -5.19 -15.81
C GLY A 556 24.06 -5.51 -14.52
N VAL A 557 24.33 -6.82 -14.35
CA VAL A 557 24.87 -7.39 -13.10
C VAL A 557 26.30 -6.99 -12.76
N GLY A 558 26.56 -6.75 -11.48
CA GLY A 558 27.90 -6.46 -10.96
C GLY A 558 28.86 -7.67 -10.97
N ALA A 559 30.10 -7.46 -11.43
CA ALA A 559 31.13 -8.51 -11.47
C ALA A 559 31.56 -9.04 -10.07
N THR A 560 31.43 -8.20 -9.03
CA THR A 560 31.67 -8.56 -7.63
C THR A 560 30.37 -9.05 -6.99
N ALA A 561 30.42 -10.16 -6.25
CA ALA A 561 29.28 -10.63 -5.49
C ALA A 561 28.89 -9.63 -4.39
N ARG A 562 27.61 -9.24 -4.35
CA ARG A 562 26.97 -8.47 -3.27
C ARG A 562 27.07 -9.23 -1.94
N GLN A 563 26.88 -10.55 -2.00
CA GLN A 563 26.93 -11.44 -0.84
C GLN A 563 27.51 -12.80 -1.23
N THR A 564 28.13 -13.51 -0.27
CA THR A 564 28.52 -14.91 -0.44
C THR A 564 28.18 -15.67 0.84
N ILE A 565 27.42 -16.75 0.70
CA ILE A 565 26.95 -17.57 1.83
C ILE A 565 27.59 -18.96 1.68
N ALA A 566 28.24 -19.42 2.76
CA ALA A 566 28.86 -20.74 2.83
C ALA A 566 27.98 -21.72 3.59
N GLY A 567 28.00 -22.98 3.16
CA GLY A 567 27.32 -24.11 3.78
C GLY A 567 28.18 -25.37 3.75
N THR A 568 27.55 -26.54 3.77
CA THR A 568 28.23 -27.84 3.70
C THR A 568 27.46 -28.82 2.81
N GLY A 569 28.10 -29.91 2.37
CA GLY A 569 27.41 -31.00 1.66
C GLY A 569 26.88 -30.64 0.28
N GLN A 570 27.73 -30.07 -0.58
CA GLN A 570 27.36 -29.57 -1.92
C GLN A 570 26.31 -28.44 -1.86
N PHE A 571 26.28 -27.66 -0.78
CA PHE A 571 25.47 -26.45 -0.70
C PHE A 571 25.73 -25.56 -1.93
N GLY A 572 24.66 -25.12 -2.60
CA GLY A 572 24.75 -24.40 -3.87
C GLY A 572 24.84 -25.29 -5.11
N ALA A 573 24.74 -26.63 -5.00
CA ALA A 573 24.58 -27.50 -6.17
C ALA A 573 23.20 -27.36 -6.83
N ALA A 574 22.21 -26.91 -6.07
CA ALA A 574 20.93 -26.46 -6.57
C ALA A 574 20.58 -25.11 -5.94
N VAL A 575 20.20 -24.14 -6.77
CA VAL A 575 19.69 -22.82 -6.37
C VAL A 575 18.51 -22.44 -7.25
N ALA A 576 17.57 -21.69 -6.70
CA ALA A 576 16.51 -20.97 -7.40
C ALA A 576 16.03 -19.79 -6.55
N GLY A 577 15.35 -18.80 -7.15
CA GLY A 577 14.41 -17.97 -6.41
C GLY A 577 13.32 -18.84 -5.78
N ALA A 578 12.79 -18.41 -4.64
CA ALA A 578 11.73 -19.09 -3.90
C ALA A 578 10.38 -18.38 -3.99
N GLY A 579 10.33 -17.14 -4.49
CA GLY A 579 9.17 -16.25 -4.37
C GLY A 579 9.27 -15.32 -3.18
N ASP A 580 8.18 -14.65 -2.86
CA ASP A 580 8.00 -13.98 -1.57
C ASP A 580 7.34 -14.98 -0.60
N VAL A 581 8.14 -15.78 0.09
CA VAL A 581 7.68 -16.89 0.95
C VAL A 581 7.13 -16.36 2.28
N ASN A 582 7.45 -15.10 2.62
CA ASN A 582 7.09 -14.46 3.89
C ASN A 582 6.06 -13.30 3.75
N GLY A 583 5.75 -12.87 2.52
CA GLY A 583 4.81 -11.79 2.17
C GLY A 583 5.33 -10.39 2.48
N ASP A 584 6.66 -10.20 2.48
CA ASP A 584 7.30 -8.92 2.80
C ASP A 584 7.70 -8.09 1.59
N GLY A 585 7.48 -8.55 0.36
CA GLY A 585 7.76 -7.83 -0.88
C GLY A 585 9.23 -7.79 -1.30
N TYR A 586 10.08 -8.61 -0.70
CA TYR A 586 11.39 -8.97 -1.23
C TYR A 586 11.34 -10.39 -1.79
N ALA A 587 12.17 -10.68 -2.79
CA ALA A 587 12.33 -12.04 -3.25
C ALA A 587 13.23 -12.87 -2.31
N ASP A 588 12.85 -14.12 -2.10
CA ASP A 588 13.58 -15.10 -1.31
C ASP A 588 14.30 -16.10 -2.21
N VAL A 589 15.23 -16.88 -1.65
CA VAL A 589 15.95 -17.95 -2.39
C VAL A 589 15.90 -19.29 -1.70
N ILE A 590 15.87 -20.36 -2.50
CA ILE A 590 15.99 -21.75 -2.04
C ILE A 590 17.31 -22.37 -2.52
N VAL A 591 17.98 -23.08 -1.60
CA VAL A 591 19.32 -23.68 -1.82
C VAL A 591 19.33 -25.14 -1.36
N GLY A 592 19.75 -26.05 -2.25
CA GLY A 592 19.92 -27.47 -1.97
C GLY A 592 21.33 -27.84 -1.48
N ALA A 593 21.40 -28.82 -0.59
CA ALA A 593 22.62 -29.42 -0.05
C ALA A 593 22.47 -30.95 0.08
N ALA A 594 22.36 -31.62 -1.06
CA ALA A 594 21.95 -33.03 -1.18
C ALA A 594 22.80 -34.03 -0.37
N ASP A 595 24.12 -33.81 -0.22
CA ASP A 595 24.98 -34.70 0.57
C ASP A 595 24.62 -34.66 2.07
N THR A 596 24.02 -33.56 2.54
CA THR A 596 23.44 -33.46 3.90
C THR A 596 21.96 -33.82 3.97
N ASN A 597 21.34 -34.19 2.84
CA ASN A 597 19.90 -34.45 2.71
C ASN A 597 19.06 -33.25 3.18
N ALA A 598 19.43 -32.03 2.79
CA ALA A 598 18.79 -30.80 3.26
C ALA A 598 18.59 -29.76 2.16
N PHE A 599 17.65 -28.86 2.40
CA PHE A 599 17.54 -27.58 1.71
C PHE A 599 17.36 -26.43 2.71
N PHE A 600 17.56 -25.22 2.23
CA PHE A 600 17.54 -23.98 2.99
C PHE A 600 16.75 -22.92 2.22
N VAL A 601 15.88 -22.18 2.89
CA VAL A 601 15.27 -20.96 2.35
C VAL A 601 15.82 -19.75 3.11
N TYR A 602 16.30 -18.75 2.38
CA TYR A 602 16.83 -17.49 2.91
C TYR A 602 15.92 -16.35 2.44
N PHE A 603 15.49 -15.50 3.36
CA PHE A 603 14.59 -14.38 3.02
C PHE A 603 15.34 -13.16 2.49
N GLY A 604 14.71 -12.43 1.58
CA GLY A 604 15.14 -11.12 1.11
C GLY A 604 15.08 -10.04 2.20
N ALA A 605 15.74 -8.90 1.93
CA ALA A 605 15.74 -7.69 2.78
C ALA A 605 16.51 -6.55 2.07
N PRO A 606 16.35 -5.27 2.48
CA PRO A 606 17.11 -4.13 1.93
C PRO A 606 18.65 -4.23 1.95
N SER A 607 19.20 -5.24 2.64
CA SER A 607 20.63 -5.52 2.74
C SER A 607 21.08 -6.73 1.90
N GLY A 608 20.22 -7.25 1.03
CA GLY A 608 20.31 -8.61 0.49
C GLY A 608 19.87 -9.66 1.52
N LEU A 609 20.17 -10.93 1.25
CA LEU A 609 19.60 -12.06 1.99
C LEU A 609 19.93 -12.05 3.49
N GLY A 610 18.93 -12.35 4.31
CA GLY A 610 19.11 -12.62 5.74
C GLY A 610 20.06 -13.80 5.97
N THR A 611 20.87 -13.76 7.04
CA THR A 611 21.91 -14.79 7.28
C THR A 611 21.41 -16.05 8.00
N THR A 612 20.16 -16.07 8.46
CA THR A 612 19.54 -17.19 9.20
C THR A 612 18.44 -17.83 8.35
N PRO A 613 18.70 -18.99 7.71
CA PRO A 613 17.72 -19.66 6.86
C PRO A 613 16.74 -20.54 7.64
N THR A 614 15.56 -20.75 7.07
CA THR A 614 14.75 -21.94 7.39
C THR A 614 15.41 -23.17 6.76
N LYS A 615 15.90 -24.09 7.60
CA LYS A 615 16.52 -25.35 7.15
C LYS A 615 15.55 -26.52 7.29
N VAL A 616 15.34 -27.27 6.20
CA VAL A 616 14.63 -28.55 6.21
C VAL A 616 15.62 -29.69 5.98
N THR A 617 15.52 -30.76 6.78
CA THR A 617 16.41 -31.93 6.69
C THR A 617 15.56 -33.20 6.52
N GLY A 618 15.84 -33.96 5.47
CA GLY A 618 15.17 -35.22 5.13
C GLY A 618 15.86 -36.43 5.76
N ALA A 619 15.30 -37.62 5.51
CA ALA A 619 15.88 -38.88 5.98
C ALA A 619 17.28 -39.13 5.41
N ALA A 620 18.12 -39.85 6.14
CA ALA A 620 19.46 -40.21 5.68
C ALA A 620 19.41 -41.00 4.37
N GLY A 621 20.13 -40.54 3.34
CA GLY A 621 20.16 -41.17 2.01
C GLY A 621 19.03 -40.74 1.07
N SER A 622 18.06 -39.95 1.54
CA SER A 622 16.97 -39.41 0.72
C SER A 622 17.47 -38.50 -0.41
N GLN A 623 18.65 -37.89 -0.25
CA GLN A 623 19.21 -36.88 -1.16
C GLN A 623 18.28 -35.67 -1.34
N LEU A 624 17.50 -35.32 -0.31
CA LEU A 624 16.69 -34.10 -0.29
C LEU A 624 17.56 -32.87 -0.60
N GLY A 625 17.06 -32.00 -1.48
CA GLY A 625 17.81 -30.85 -1.99
C GLY A 625 18.69 -31.17 -3.20
N THR A 626 18.47 -32.31 -3.87
CA THR A 626 19.09 -32.58 -5.20
C THR A 626 18.55 -31.64 -6.27
N SER A 627 17.25 -31.35 -6.19
CA SER A 627 16.57 -30.32 -6.97
C SER A 627 15.71 -29.48 -6.03
N VAL A 628 15.63 -28.18 -6.32
CA VAL A 628 14.83 -27.19 -5.59
C VAL A 628 14.30 -26.17 -6.59
N TRP A 629 13.13 -25.61 -6.31
CA TRP A 629 12.46 -24.59 -7.13
C TRP A 629 11.36 -23.89 -6.31
N ALA A 630 10.90 -22.71 -6.72
CA ALA A 630 9.65 -22.13 -6.22
C ALA A 630 8.47 -22.96 -6.76
N ALA A 631 7.65 -23.53 -5.89
CA ALA A 631 6.42 -24.18 -6.33
C ALA A 631 5.43 -23.15 -6.87
N GLY A 632 5.49 -21.92 -6.35
CA GLY A 632 4.43 -20.94 -6.50
C GLY A 632 3.50 -20.94 -5.30
N ASP A 633 2.67 -19.92 -5.13
CA ASP A 633 1.43 -20.01 -4.37
C ASP A 633 0.52 -21.10 -5.00
N VAL A 634 0.65 -22.33 -4.50
CA VAL A 634 -0.08 -23.50 -5.00
C VAL A 634 -1.40 -23.71 -4.26
N ASN A 635 -1.63 -23.00 -3.15
CA ASN A 635 -2.81 -23.10 -2.30
C ASN A 635 -3.76 -21.86 -2.39
N GLY A 636 -3.30 -20.78 -3.00
CA GLY A 636 -4.00 -19.52 -3.16
C GLY A 636 -4.00 -18.63 -1.91
N ASP A 637 -2.94 -18.64 -1.09
CA ASP A 637 -2.85 -17.90 0.18
C ASP A 637 -2.03 -16.59 0.11
N GLY A 638 -1.44 -16.31 -1.05
CA GLY A 638 -0.68 -15.10 -1.34
C GLY A 638 0.81 -15.16 -0.99
N PHE A 639 1.27 -16.23 -0.34
CA PHE A 639 2.67 -16.49 -0.04
C PHE A 639 3.28 -17.45 -1.07
N GLY A 640 4.56 -17.29 -1.36
CA GLY A 640 5.27 -18.19 -2.28
C GLY A 640 5.60 -19.54 -1.63
N ASP A 641 5.19 -20.64 -2.24
CA ASP A 641 5.57 -21.99 -1.79
C ASP A 641 6.80 -22.52 -2.53
N VAL A 642 7.44 -23.56 -1.98
CA VAL A 642 8.65 -24.19 -2.57
C VAL A 642 8.49 -25.70 -2.73
N ILE A 643 9.20 -26.25 -3.72
CA ILE A 643 9.29 -27.70 -3.96
C ILE A 643 10.76 -28.16 -3.90
N ALA A 644 11.00 -29.26 -3.19
CA ALA A 644 12.32 -29.88 -3.05
C ALA A 644 12.29 -31.37 -3.38
N GLY A 645 13.16 -31.78 -4.30
CA GLY A 645 13.31 -33.17 -4.75
C GLY A 645 14.29 -33.99 -3.91
N ALA A 646 13.94 -35.25 -3.68
CA ALA A 646 14.69 -36.24 -2.91
C ALA A 646 14.71 -37.59 -3.66
N PRO A 647 15.51 -37.71 -4.75
CA PRO A 647 15.49 -38.87 -5.63
C PRO A 647 16.02 -40.16 -4.98
N GLY A 648 16.76 -40.06 -3.87
CA GLY A 648 17.13 -41.21 -3.04
C GLY A 648 15.97 -41.79 -2.22
N ALA A 649 14.96 -40.96 -1.91
CA ALA A 649 13.70 -41.39 -1.33
C ALA A 649 12.61 -41.71 -2.39
N ASN A 650 12.89 -41.45 -3.67
CA ASN A 650 11.88 -41.43 -4.76
C ASN A 650 10.72 -40.47 -4.44
N ALA A 651 11.02 -39.29 -3.90
CA ALA A 651 10.02 -38.34 -3.43
C ALA A 651 10.32 -36.89 -3.83
N ALA A 652 9.28 -36.07 -3.87
CA ALA A 652 9.38 -34.61 -3.87
C ALA A 652 8.44 -34.04 -2.80
N TYR A 653 8.83 -32.93 -2.19
CA TYR A 653 8.15 -32.33 -1.04
C TYR A 653 7.75 -30.91 -1.36
N VAL A 654 6.46 -30.59 -1.23
CA VAL A 654 5.92 -29.23 -1.36
C VAL A 654 5.74 -28.66 0.04
N HIS A 655 6.33 -27.48 0.28
CA HIS A 655 6.34 -26.78 1.55
C HIS A 655 5.72 -25.40 1.35
N LEU A 656 4.72 -25.07 2.18
CA LEU A 656 3.98 -23.82 2.03
C LEU A 656 4.71 -22.63 2.68
N GLY A 657 4.54 -21.45 2.08
CA GLY A 657 4.87 -20.16 2.67
C GLY A 657 3.90 -19.76 3.78
N SER A 658 4.16 -18.60 4.39
CA SER A 658 3.24 -17.94 5.34
C SER A 658 3.83 -16.59 5.75
N LYS A 659 3.07 -15.75 6.45
CA LYS A 659 3.61 -14.55 7.11
C LYS A 659 4.76 -14.78 8.10
N THR A 660 4.98 -16.03 8.53
CA THR A 660 6.12 -16.43 9.38
C THR A 660 7.27 -17.08 8.59
N GLY A 661 7.16 -17.07 7.26
CA GLY A 661 8.03 -17.79 6.34
C GLY A 661 7.64 -19.26 6.14
N LEU A 662 8.56 -20.03 5.57
CA LEU A 662 8.31 -21.41 5.14
C LEU A 662 7.97 -22.38 6.28
N SER A 663 6.92 -23.18 6.10
CA SER A 663 6.67 -24.38 6.92
C SER A 663 7.78 -25.43 6.72
N ALA A 664 8.49 -25.77 7.80
CA ALA A 664 9.46 -26.87 7.80
C ALA A 664 8.82 -28.27 7.64
N THR A 665 7.50 -28.39 7.79
CA THR A 665 6.74 -29.62 7.50
C THR A 665 6.15 -29.53 6.10
N PRO A 666 6.35 -30.52 5.22
CA PRO A 666 5.75 -30.50 3.88
C PRO A 666 4.23 -30.63 3.98
N ALA A 667 3.49 -29.81 3.24
CA ALA A 667 2.05 -29.95 3.09
C ALA A 667 1.71 -31.18 2.24
N THR A 668 2.46 -31.39 1.16
CA THR A 668 2.29 -32.54 0.26
C THR A 668 3.62 -33.27 0.06
N THR A 669 3.60 -34.60 0.20
CA THR A 669 4.70 -35.48 -0.20
C THR A 669 4.29 -36.28 -1.42
N LEU A 670 4.95 -36.02 -2.55
CA LEU A 670 4.77 -36.72 -3.81
C LEU A 670 5.72 -37.91 -3.83
N THR A 671 5.22 -39.11 -4.14
CA THR A 671 5.99 -40.36 -4.05
C THR A 671 5.94 -41.16 -5.34
N GLY A 672 7.07 -41.73 -5.74
CA GLY A 672 7.21 -42.60 -6.91
C GLY A 672 7.52 -44.05 -6.54
N SER A 673 7.58 -44.93 -7.54
CA SER A 673 8.03 -46.30 -7.33
C SER A 673 9.50 -46.36 -6.87
N SER A 674 9.90 -47.47 -6.24
CA SER A 674 11.22 -47.63 -5.62
C SER A 674 12.44 -47.46 -6.55
N THR A 675 12.24 -47.55 -7.86
CA THR A 675 13.26 -47.34 -8.91
C THR A 675 13.04 -46.08 -9.74
N SER A 676 11.98 -45.30 -9.47
CA SER A 676 11.57 -44.16 -10.29
C SER A 676 12.56 -43.00 -10.28
N ARG A 677 13.30 -42.83 -9.17
CA ARG A 677 14.09 -41.63 -8.85
C ARG A 677 13.27 -40.34 -8.96
N LEU A 678 11.98 -40.40 -8.61
CA LEU A 678 11.08 -39.24 -8.57
C LEU A 678 11.69 -38.13 -7.68
N GLY A 679 11.59 -36.88 -8.14
CA GLY A 679 12.27 -35.74 -7.52
C GLY A 679 13.72 -35.56 -7.99
N ALA A 680 14.16 -36.24 -9.05
CA ALA A 680 15.48 -35.96 -9.63
C ALA A 680 15.55 -34.53 -10.15
N SER A 681 14.52 -34.11 -10.88
CA SER A 681 14.23 -32.71 -11.22
C SER A 681 12.85 -32.29 -10.69
N VAL A 682 12.74 -31.00 -10.38
CA VAL A 682 11.47 -30.33 -10.09
C VAL A 682 11.44 -28.98 -10.81
N SER A 683 10.24 -28.55 -11.17
CA SER A 683 9.93 -27.20 -11.66
C SER A 683 8.49 -26.85 -11.21
N GLY A 684 8.09 -25.60 -11.38
CA GLY A 684 6.89 -25.00 -10.76
C GLY A 684 6.87 -23.51 -11.03
N ALA A 685 6.02 -22.77 -10.32
CA ALA A 685 5.80 -21.34 -10.54
C ALA A 685 5.25 -21.02 -11.96
N PHE A 686 4.23 -21.75 -12.37
CA PHE A 686 3.50 -21.65 -13.65
C PHE A 686 2.08 -22.21 -13.46
N ASP A 687 1.13 -21.88 -14.34
CA ASP A 687 -0.26 -22.37 -14.29
C ASP A 687 -0.62 -22.95 -15.67
N THR A 688 -0.44 -24.27 -15.80
CA THR A 688 -0.62 -25.03 -17.05
C THR A 688 -2.07 -25.05 -17.52
N ASN A 689 -3.01 -24.89 -16.60
CA ASN A 689 -4.37 -25.41 -16.75
C ASN A 689 -5.45 -24.31 -16.90
N GLY A 690 -5.18 -23.09 -16.46
CA GLY A 690 -6.14 -21.98 -16.56
C GLY A 690 -6.67 -21.41 -15.24
N ASP A 691 -6.50 -22.10 -14.12
CA ASP A 691 -7.37 -21.92 -12.94
C ASP A 691 -6.95 -20.82 -11.95
N GLY A 692 -5.71 -20.33 -12.03
CA GLY A 692 -5.15 -19.30 -11.15
C GLY A 692 -4.31 -19.84 -10.00
N TYR A 693 -4.12 -21.15 -9.87
CA TYR A 693 -3.19 -21.74 -8.90
C TYR A 693 -1.89 -22.17 -9.57
N CYS A 694 -0.78 -22.12 -8.84
CA CYS A 694 0.48 -22.62 -9.39
C CYS A 694 0.56 -24.15 -9.37
N ASP A 695 1.04 -24.70 -10.48
CA ASP A 695 1.27 -26.12 -10.71
C ASP A 695 2.74 -26.51 -10.39
N VAL A 696 2.98 -27.80 -10.19
CA VAL A 696 4.34 -28.35 -10.03
C VAL A 696 4.63 -29.53 -10.94
N ILE A 697 5.84 -29.55 -11.50
CA ILE A 697 6.37 -30.63 -12.36
C ILE A 697 7.42 -31.41 -11.58
N VAL A 698 7.33 -32.74 -11.60
CA VAL A 698 8.31 -33.64 -10.99
C VAL A 698 8.83 -34.65 -11.99
N GLY A 699 10.14 -34.64 -12.22
CA GLY A 699 10.84 -35.60 -13.08
C GLY A 699 11.24 -36.89 -12.34
N ALA A 700 10.93 -38.03 -12.95
CA ALA A 700 11.28 -39.37 -12.48
C ALA A 700 12.03 -40.16 -13.58
N PRO A 701 13.34 -39.90 -13.78
CA PRO A 701 14.10 -40.47 -14.90
C PRO A 701 14.32 -41.99 -14.82
N GLY A 702 14.26 -42.58 -13.62
CA GLY A 702 14.27 -44.04 -13.47
C GLY A 702 12.99 -44.70 -13.97
N ALA A 703 11.87 -43.97 -13.93
CA ALA A 703 10.59 -44.35 -14.54
C ALA A 703 10.37 -43.74 -15.94
N LYS A 704 11.32 -42.93 -16.45
CA LYS A 704 11.21 -42.13 -17.69
C LYS A 704 9.86 -41.40 -17.78
N THR A 705 9.45 -40.78 -16.68
CA THR A 705 8.11 -40.21 -16.54
C THR A 705 8.17 -38.84 -15.88
N VAL A 706 7.40 -37.90 -16.42
CA VAL A 706 7.11 -36.59 -15.82
C VAL A 706 5.72 -36.65 -15.19
N PHE A 707 5.61 -36.14 -13.97
CA PHE A 707 4.33 -35.96 -13.27
C PHE A 707 4.06 -34.46 -13.16
N VAL A 708 2.86 -34.03 -13.55
CA VAL A 708 2.39 -32.65 -13.37
C VAL A 708 1.23 -32.71 -12.38
N HIS A 709 1.35 -31.95 -11.30
CA HIS A 709 0.32 -31.85 -10.27
C HIS A 709 -0.22 -30.42 -10.27
N ALA A 710 -1.54 -30.30 -10.46
CA ALA A 710 -2.19 -29.01 -10.51
C ALA A 710 -2.31 -28.38 -9.11
N GLY A 711 -2.19 -27.06 -9.02
CA GLY A 711 -2.53 -26.31 -7.80
C GLY A 711 -4.03 -26.36 -7.49
N SER A 712 -4.42 -25.89 -6.29
CA SER A 712 -5.84 -25.70 -5.92
C SER A 712 -5.94 -24.95 -4.59
N ALA A 713 -7.13 -24.49 -4.20
CA ALA A 713 -7.37 -23.95 -2.85
C ALA A 713 -7.01 -24.90 -1.67
N ALA A 714 -6.76 -26.19 -1.94
CA ALA A 714 -6.31 -27.19 -0.97
C ALA A 714 -4.80 -27.50 -1.07
N GLY A 715 -4.06 -26.77 -1.91
CA GLY A 715 -2.68 -27.05 -2.31
C GLY A 715 -2.57 -28.15 -3.36
N VAL A 716 -1.35 -28.67 -3.53
CA VAL A 716 -1.00 -29.71 -4.51
C VAL A 716 -1.53 -31.10 -4.08
N PRO A 717 -2.28 -31.83 -4.93
CA PRO A 717 -2.74 -33.18 -4.65
C PRO A 717 -1.63 -34.23 -4.79
N THR A 718 -1.71 -35.31 -4.01
CA THR A 718 -0.75 -36.42 -4.06
C THR A 718 -0.83 -37.26 -5.33
N ALA A 719 -2.00 -37.30 -5.98
CA ALA A 719 -2.16 -37.86 -7.32
C ALA A 719 -1.74 -36.82 -8.38
N ALA A 720 -0.99 -37.25 -9.39
CA ALA A 720 -0.64 -36.39 -10.52
C ALA A 720 -1.87 -36.14 -11.39
N THR A 721 -2.12 -34.88 -11.75
CA THR A 721 -3.18 -34.48 -12.67
C THR A 721 -2.85 -34.98 -14.09
N TRP A 722 -1.58 -34.88 -14.49
CA TRP A 722 -1.08 -35.46 -15.75
C TRP A 722 0.20 -36.27 -15.54
N THR A 723 0.37 -37.30 -16.36
CA THR A 723 1.56 -38.17 -16.35
C THR A 723 2.03 -38.38 -17.78
N ILE A 724 3.29 -38.04 -18.06
CA ILE A 724 3.89 -38.13 -19.40
C ILE A 724 5.07 -39.11 -19.35
N SER A 725 4.95 -40.27 -20.00
CA SER A 725 5.97 -41.31 -20.02
C SER A 725 6.58 -41.46 -21.42
N SER A 726 7.88 -41.77 -21.49
CA SER A 726 8.59 -42.03 -22.74
C SER A 726 9.53 -43.23 -22.66
N THR A 727 9.87 -43.81 -23.81
CA THR A 727 10.91 -44.86 -23.90
C THR A 727 12.32 -44.30 -24.01
N LEU A 728 12.48 -43.00 -24.26
CA LEU A 728 13.77 -42.34 -24.50
C LEU A 728 14.74 -42.45 -23.31
N ALA A 729 16.05 -42.49 -23.59
CA ALA A 729 17.06 -42.51 -22.55
C ALA A 729 17.13 -41.12 -21.88
N GLY A 730 17.25 -41.09 -20.54
CA GLY A 730 17.37 -39.84 -19.79
C GLY A 730 16.13 -38.95 -19.74
N TYR A 731 15.02 -39.37 -20.36
CA TYR A 731 13.75 -38.63 -20.34
C TYR A 731 13.27 -38.38 -18.91
N ALA A 732 12.66 -37.22 -18.67
CA ALA A 732 12.31 -36.72 -17.34
C ALA A 732 13.51 -36.58 -16.37
N GLY A 733 14.75 -36.68 -16.88
CA GLY A 733 15.93 -36.25 -16.14
C GLY A 733 15.85 -34.75 -15.93
N SER A 734 15.56 -34.02 -17.00
CA SER A 734 15.44 -32.57 -17.01
C SER A 734 14.01 -32.17 -17.35
N VAL A 735 13.38 -31.35 -16.50
CA VAL A 735 12.08 -30.71 -16.77
C VAL A 735 12.17 -29.23 -16.41
N ALA A 736 11.47 -28.38 -17.17
CA ALA A 736 11.23 -26.99 -16.84
C ALA A 736 9.84 -26.58 -17.31
N ALA A 737 9.14 -25.79 -16.50
CA ALA A 737 8.02 -24.99 -16.98
C ALA A 737 8.51 -23.99 -18.03
N LEU A 738 7.66 -23.73 -19.02
CA LEU A 738 7.76 -22.60 -19.92
C LEU A 738 6.59 -21.65 -19.65
N MET A 739 6.77 -20.37 -19.95
CA MET A 739 5.60 -19.53 -20.20
C MET A 739 5.02 -19.89 -21.58
N ASP A 740 3.91 -19.26 -21.93
CA ASP A 740 3.16 -19.38 -23.19
C ASP A 740 4.01 -19.24 -24.47
N VAL A 741 4.23 -20.33 -25.20
CA VAL A 741 5.14 -20.35 -26.38
C VAL A 741 4.42 -20.29 -27.73
N ASP A 742 3.12 -20.59 -27.78
CA ASP A 742 2.24 -20.40 -28.95
C ASP A 742 1.09 -19.40 -28.74
N TYR A 743 1.04 -18.74 -27.57
CA TYR A 743 0.18 -17.59 -27.25
C TYR A 743 -1.32 -17.90 -27.23
N GLU A 744 -1.68 -19.10 -26.76
CA GLU A 744 -3.08 -19.54 -26.58
C GLU A 744 -3.59 -19.40 -25.12
N GLY A 745 -2.74 -18.90 -24.21
CA GLY A 745 -3.12 -18.49 -22.85
C GLY A 745 -2.71 -19.47 -21.74
N SER A 746 -2.12 -20.61 -22.09
CA SER A 746 -1.70 -21.67 -21.15
C SER A 746 -0.18 -21.65 -20.97
N ASP A 747 0.33 -22.16 -19.87
CA ASP A 747 1.78 -22.33 -19.72
C ASP A 747 2.20 -23.73 -20.22
N ASP A 748 3.38 -23.80 -20.83
CA ASP A 748 3.89 -25.01 -21.47
C ASP A 748 4.98 -25.66 -20.60
N MET A 749 5.58 -26.76 -21.09
CA MET A 749 6.78 -27.29 -20.46
C MET A 749 7.75 -27.93 -21.46
N ILE A 750 9.02 -27.96 -21.09
CA ILE A 750 10.08 -28.64 -21.85
C ILE A 750 10.70 -29.77 -21.03
N VAL A 751 10.91 -30.91 -21.68
CA VAL A 751 11.48 -32.13 -21.10
C VAL A 751 12.74 -32.53 -21.86
N GLY A 752 13.85 -32.60 -21.14
CA GLY A 752 15.15 -32.99 -21.65
C GLY A 752 15.35 -34.51 -21.69
N THR A 753 16.30 -34.95 -22.53
CA THR A 753 16.66 -36.35 -22.76
C THR A 753 18.17 -36.55 -22.91
N ASP A 754 18.66 -37.79 -22.83
CA ASP A 754 20.01 -38.16 -23.27
C ASP A 754 20.07 -38.49 -24.78
N ALA A 755 18.96 -38.39 -25.52
CA ALA A 755 18.84 -38.85 -26.90
C ALA A 755 19.25 -37.79 -27.95
N ASN A 756 19.95 -36.72 -27.53
CA ASN A 756 20.29 -35.54 -28.36
C ASN A 756 19.04 -34.77 -28.85
N GLU A 757 18.01 -34.68 -28.00
CA GLU A 757 16.77 -33.97 -28.29
C GLU A 757 16.08 -33.49 -27.00
N ALA A 758 15.26 -32.46 -27.13
CA ALA A 758 14.30 -32.02 -26.10
C ALA A 758 12.87 -32.13 -26.65
N TRP A 759 11.89 -32.24 -25.75
CA TRP A 759 10.47 -32.31 -26.09
C TRP A 759 9.72 -31.18 -25.39
N ILE A 760 9.13 -30.28 -26.17
CA ILE A 760 8.18 -29.28 -25.66
C ILE A 760 6.78 -29.90 -25.69
N TYR A 761 6.01 -29.72 -24.61
CA TYR A 761 4.62 -30.16 -24.49
C TYR A 761 3.74 -28.94 -24.28
N LEU A 762 2.76 -28.77 -25.17
CA LEU A 762 1.92 -27.58 -25.20
C LEU A 762 0.77 -27.70 -24.19
N GLY A 763 0.52 -26.61 -23.47
CA GLY A 763 -0.53 -26.44 -22.49
C GLY A 763 -1.93 -26.39 -23.13
N ASN A 764 -2.96 -26.33 -22.28
CA ASN A 764 -4.37 -26.01 -22.58
C ASN A 764 -5.21 -26.28 -21.32
N THR A 765 -6.49 -25.94 -21.36
CA THR A 765 -7.44 -26.18 -20.26
C THR A 765 -7.71 -27.65 -19.91
N ALA A 766 -7.28 -28.60 -20.73
CA ALA A 766 -7.25 -30.03 -20.40
C ALA A 766 -5.84 -30.55 -20.06
N GLY A 767 -4.85 -29.66 -19.96
CA GLY A 767 -3.45 -29.90 -19.61
C GLY A 767 -2.54 -30.37 -20.76
N PRO A 768 -1.26 -30.66 -20.46
CA PRO A 768 -0.22 -30.83 -21.47
C PRO A 768 -0.51 -32.00 -22.42
N GLY A 769 -0.53 -31.71 -23.72
CA GLY A 769 -1.06 -32.60 -24.74
C GLY A 769 -0.22 -33.86 -25.01
N GLN A 770 -0.79 -35.04 -24.71
CA GLN A 770 -0.19 -36.35 -25.03
C GLN A 770 -0.23 -36.72 -26.53
N ARG A 771 -0.87 -35.92 -27.38
CA ARG A 771 -1.17 -36.29 -28.77
C ARG A 771 -0.05 -35.85 -29.74
N PRO A 772 0.24 -36.60 -30.83
CA PRO A 772 1.33 -36.31 -31.79
C PRO A 772 1.26 -35.00 -32.62
N GLY A 773 0.52 -34.00 -32.16
CA GLY A 773 0.47 -32.64 -32.71
C GLY A 773 0.40 -31.55 -31.62
N TRP A 774 0.68 -31.93 -30.37
CA TRP A 774 0.66 -31.08 -29.16
C TRP A 774 2.01 -31.12 -28.44
N ASN A 775 3.02 -31.69 -29.08
CA ASN A 775 4.39 -31.70 -28.61
C ASN A 775 5.36 -31.57 -29.79
N LEU A 776 6.51 -30.96 -29.52
CA LEU A 776 7.55 -30.70 -30.50
C LEU A 776 8.86 -31.36 -30.08
N GLN A 777 9.42 -32.17 -30.98
CA GLN A 777 10.77 -32.69 -30.88
C GLN A 777 11.78 -31.64 -31.38
N VAL A 778 12.60 -31.11 -30.47
CA VAL A 778 13.73 -30.22 -30.81
C VAL A 778 14.99 -31.08 -30.90
N ALA A 779 15.33 -31.52 -32.11
CA ALA A 779 16.48 -32.38 -32.37
C ALA A 779 17.80 -31.60 -32.45
N ALA A 780 18.91 -32.24 -32.06
CA ALA A 780 20.25 -31.64 -32.15
C ALA A 780 20.63 -31.24 -33.58
N PRO A 781 21.21 -30.04 -33.78
CA PRO A 781 21.91 -29.71 -35.02
C PRO A 781 23.08 -30.67 -35.30
N THR A 782 23.41 -30.85 -36.57
CA THR A 782 24.46 -31.77 -37.03
C THR A 782 25.79 -31.49 -36.33
N GLY A 783 26.37 -32.51 -35.68
CA GLY A 783 27.64 -32.42 -34.95
C GLY A 783 27.52 -31.98 -33.49
N VAL A 784 26.32 -31.65 -33.00
CA VAL A 784 26.06 -31.31 -31.60
C VAL A 784 25.73 -32.58 -30.80
N THR A 785 26.31 -32.72 -29.62
CA THR A 785 26.17 -33.90 -28.75
C THR A 785 25.83 -33.51 -27.32
N GLY A 786 25.09 -34.38 -26.63
CA GLY A 786 24.52 -34.09 -25.32
C GLY A 786 23.43 -33.01 -25.35
N TYR A 787 22.85 -32.74 -26.52
CA TYR A 787 21.76 -31.78 -26.70
C TYR A 787 20.50 -32.26 -25.97
N GLY A 788 19.70 -31.33 -25.47
CA GLY A 788 18.49 -31.67 -24.72
C GLY A 788 18.74 -32.33 -23.37
N LYS A 789 20.00 -32.56 -22.94
CA LYS A 789 20.27 -33.04 -21.58
C LYS A 789 19.70 -32.12 -20.51
N VAL A 790 19.52 -30.86 -20.87
CA VAL A 790 19.13 -29.78 -20.00
C VAL A 790 18.47 -28.67 -20.80
N VAL A 791 17.38 -28.17 -20.25
CA VAL A 791 16.29 -27.43 -20.92
C VAL A 791 15.70 -26.45 -19.92
N ALA A 792 15.02 -25.37 -20.35
CA ALA A 792 14.62 -24.31 -19.42
C ALA A 792 13.64 -23.24 -19.99
N SER A 793 13.01 -22.43 -19.10
CA SER A 793 12.30 -21.11 -19.30
C SER A 793 13.07 -19.80 -19.53
N ALA A 794 13.16 -19.24 -20.75
CA ALA A 794 13.92 -18.02 -21.06
C ALA A 794 13.15 -16.72 -20.80
N GLY A 795 11.84 -16.78 -20.60
CA GLY A 795 10.97 -15.59 -20.57
C GLY A 795 10.77 -15.04 -21.97
N TYR A 796 10.63 -13.71 -22.08
CA TYR A 796 10.49 -12.97 -23.35
C TYR A 796 11.82 -12.28 -23.69
N VAL A 797 12.77 -13.01 -24.26
CA VAL A 797 14.12 -12.47 -24.54
C VAL A 797 14.15 -11.50 -25.71
N ASN A 798 13.12 -11.56 -26.58
CA ASN A 798 12.95 -10.67 -27.72
C ASN A 798 11.84 -9.60 -27.52
N GLY A 799 11.13 -9.65 -26.38
CA GLY A 799 10.06 -8.72 -26.02
C GLY A 799 8.79 -8.82 -26.87
N ASP A 800 8.61 -9.90 -27.64
CA ASP A 800 7.36 -10.22 -28.32
C ASP A 800 6.34 -10.87 -27.36
N ARG A 801 5.39 -11.65 -27.86
CA ARG A 801 4.30 -12.25 -27.09
C ARG A 801 4.46 -13.75 -26.84
N PHE A 802 5.48 -14.38 -27.41
CA PHE A 802 5.79 -15.78 -27.24
C PHE A 802 7.00 -15.91 -26.33
N ALA A 803 6.94 -16.83 -25.39
CA ALA A 803 8.08 -17.14 -24.55
C ALA A 803 9.07 -18.04 -25.26
N GLU A 804 10.35 -17.92 -24.89
CA GLU A 804 11.42 -18.74 -25.44
C GLU A 804 11.89 -19.84 -24.49
N ALA A 805 12.36 -20.94 -25.08
CA ALA A 805 13.02 -22.01 -24.37
C ALA A 805 14.53 -21.98 -24.64
N LEU A 806 15.36 -22.41 -23.69
CA LEU A 806 16.75 -22.75 -23.99
C LEU A 806 16.97 -24.26 -23.96
N VAL A 807 17.85 -24.73 -24.85
CA VAL A 807 18.31 -26.12 -24.90
C VAL A 807 19.84 -26.18 -24.86
N GLY A 808 20.37 -26.83 -23.82
CA GLY A 808 21.80 -26.99 -23.62
C GLY A 808 22.36 -28.27 -24.25
N ALA A 809 23.57 -28.15 -24.82
CA ALA A 809 24.45 -29.28 -25.16
C ALA A 809 25.78 -29.17 -24.39
N PRO A 810 25.85 -29.65 -23.13
CA PRO A 810 27.05 -29.51 -22.31
C PRO A 810 28.30 -30.18 -22.90
N ALA A 811 28.13 -31.27 -23.66
CA ALA A 811 29.26 -31.98 -24.29
C ALA A 811 29.82 -31.26 -25.52
N SER A 812 28.99 -30.46 -26.21
CA SER A 812 29.40 -29.61 -27.34
C SER A 812 29.56 -28.13 -26.96
N GLN A 813 29.54 -27.78 -25.67
CA GLN A 813 29.71 -26.42 -25.16
C GLN A 813 28.81 -25.39 -25.87
N ARG A 814 27.54 -25.74 -26.06
CA ARG A 814 26.57 -24.91 -26.81
C ARG A 814 25.25 -24.74 -26.06
N VAL A 815 24.66 -23.56 -26.22
CA VAL A 815 23.30 -23.21 -25.78
C VAL A 815 22.54 -22.72 -26.99
N ASP A 816 21.31 -23.20 -27.16
CA ASP A 816 20.40 -22.70 -28.19
C ASP A 816 19.21 -22.00 -27.56
N VAL A 817 18.87 -20.81 -28.09
CA VAL A 817 17.58 -20.15 -27.88
C VAL A 817 16.59 -20.65 -28.92
N ILE A 818 15.40 -21.03 -28.49
CA ILE A 818 14.33 -21.61 -29.31
C ILE A 818 13.12 -20.66 -29.23
N PHE A 819 12.83 -19.97 -30.35
CA PHE A 819 11.88 -18.85 -30.41
C PHE A 819 10.44 -19.29 -30.73
N GLY A 820 9.51 -19.01 -29.81
CA GLY A 820 8.07 -19.31 -29.96
C GLY A 820 7.41 -18.58 -31.14
N SER A 821 6.29 -19.10 -31.64
CA SER A 821 5.50 -18.46 -32.72
C SER A 821 4.22 -19.19 -33.09
N ASN A 822 3.23 -18.44 -33.57
CA ASN A 822 1.94 -18.92 -34.13
C ASN A 822 2.01 -20.01 -35.22
N SER A 823 3.13 -20.13 -35.95
CA SER A 823 3.21 -20.94 -37.19
C SER A 823 4.22 -22.09 -37.14
N GLY A 824 4.86 -22.30 -35.98
CA GLY A 824 6.02 -23.16 -35.87
C GLY A 824 7.33 -22.35 -35.87
N TRP A 825 8.04 -22.55 -34.77
CA TRP A 825 9.33 -22.05 -34.32
C TRP A 825 10.37 -21.68 -35.39
N SER A 826 11.07 -20.58 -35.13
CA SER A 826 12.15 -20.07 -36.01
C SER A 826 13.53 -20.08 -35.34
N SER A 827 14.56 -19.63 -36.05
CA SER A 827 15.92 -20.16 -35.96
C SER A 827 16.65 -19.95 -34.63
N LEU A 828 17.35 -21.00 -34.20
CA LEU A 828 18.33 -21.04 -33.13
C LEU A 828 19.30 -19.85 -33.13
N THR A 829 19.31 -19.06 -32.05
CA THR A 829 20.50 -18.29 -31.66
C THR A 829 21.41 -19.19 -30.85
N ALA A 830 22.57 -19.55 -31.42
CA ALA A 830 23.57 -20.36 -30.73
C ALA A 830 24.51 -19.48 -29.91
N LEU A 831 24.42 -19.56 -28.58
CA LEU A 831 25.40 -18.95 -27.68
C LEU A 831 26.57 -19.92 -27.52
N GLY A 832 27.77 -19.42 -27.82
CA GLY A 832 29.02 -20.19 -27.77
C GLY A 832 29.25 -21.06 -29.00
N GLY A 833 30.34 -20.76 -29.73
CA GLY A 833 30.82 -21.58 -30.85
C GLY A 833 32.35 -21.55 -30.95
N ALA A 834 32.92 -22.67 -31.41
CA ALA A 834 34.34 -22.93 -31.67
C ALA A 834 35.34 -22.84 -30.48
N THR A 835 35.32 -21.80 -29.64
CA THR A 835 36.28 -21.62 -28.52
C THR A 835 35.72 -20.87 -27.30
N GLY A 836 34.42 -20.56 -27.27
CA GLY A 836 33.86 -19.53 -26.36
C GLY A 836 33.61 -19.92 -24.90
N PHE A 837 33.42 -21.21 -24.60
CA PHE A 837 33.10 -21.68 -23.24
C PHE A 837 34.04 -22.80 -22.80
N GLY A 838 34.30 -22.89 -21.49
CA GLY A 838 35.01 -24.02 -20.90
C GLY A 838 34.23 -25.34 -21.08
N SER A 839 34.80 -26.45 -20.61
CA SER A 839 34.25 -27.81 -20.76
C SER A 839 32.97 -28.12 -19.94
N ALA A 840 32.08 -27.15 -19.80
CA ALA A 840 30.84 -27.23 -19.01
C ALA A 840 29.85 -26.06 -19.29
N ILE A 841 28.51 -26.28 -19.28
CA ILE A 841 27.45 -25.25 -19.53
C ILE A 841 26.14 -25.44 -18.69
N ALA A 842 25.50 -24.34 -18.20
CA ALA A 842 24.39 -24.32 -17.21
C ALA A 842 23.14 -23.38 -17.50
N LEU A 843 21.88 -23.93 -17.58
CA LEU A 843 20.43 -23.53 -17.88
C LEU A 843 19.21 -24.48 -17.33
N ARG A 844 18.17 -24.01 -16.57
CA ARG A 844 17.01 -24.61 -15.75
C ARG A 844 16.45 -26.02 -15.95
N ALA A 845 17.19 -27.11 -15.78
CA ALA A 845 16.56 -28.40 -15.43
C ALA A 845 17.52 -29.43 -14.78
N THR A 846 17.02 -30.32 -13.91
CA THR A 846 17.89 -31.09 -12.96
C THR A 846 18.07 -32.60 -13.26
N ALA A 847 18.86 -32.97 -14.28
CA ALA A 847 19.13 -34.37 -14.62
C ALA A 847 20.42 -34.97 -13.98
N TRP A 848 20.28 -35.84 -12.97
CA TRP A 848 21.39 -36.72 -12.52
C TRP A 848 21.44 -38.04 -13.30
N ARG A 849 22.59 -38.39 -13.89
CA ARG A 849 22.84 -39.71 -14.50
C ARG A 849 23.87 -40.54 -13.72
N LEU A 850 23.40 -41.61 -13.10
CA LEU A 850 24.18 -42.79 -12.72
C LEU A 850 24.02 -43.82 -13.84
N LEU A 851 25.11 -44.32 -14.42
CA LEU A 851 25.13 -45.60 -15.12
C LEU A 851 26.45 -46.31 -14.81
N HIS A 852 26.35 -47.60 -14.49
CA HIS A 852 27.50 -48.47 -14.31
C HIS A 852 28.17 -48.79 -15.66
N GLY A 853 29.49 -48.92 -15.58
CA GLY A 853 30.44 -49.34 -16.61
C GLY A 853 31.80 -49.40 -15.96
#